data_AF-A0A3C1YZF3-F1
#
_entry.id   AF-A0A3C1YZF3-F1
#
_cell.length_a   1.000
_cell.length_b   1.000
_cell.length_c   1.000
_cell.angle_alpha   90.00
_cell.angle_beta   90.00
_cell.angle_gamma   90.00
#
_symmetry.space_group_name_H-M   'P 1'
#
loop_
_entity.id
_entity.type
_entity.pdbx_description
1 polymer ?
#
loop_
_entity_poly.entity_id
_entity_poly.type
_entity_poly.pdbx_seq_one_letter_code
_entity_poly.pdbx_strand_id
1 'polypeptide(L)'
;MTTERRLSVLALPGLSPDSLGNYLASLGLLRVLSRKWPSTRIAWRDEVLQVVGGPSTLDELLDELVRIAGTQGDSDFNKREWTQYDKAWSNAQKKSTKAKSGAPLALWQAEAHETQLQFFAAHAVPHVRVSFNPLLGSGGNAGRRDFAAGWKQAVDVLAAAPKPKGRGKKISEAGAGGSEGPDERRSALQAFLLGRPITWLLEKLAAGSWFSEATKLYNSGQAPAREGQISPWAMVLACEGLALLAGGASRRLGARARAVGAFPFMTQPVAPEAAGEAGRILGEIWTPLWTRPMSLAETNTLFSRGRAELRGRSALTPAAFATAIRRRGVDAGVSEFRRFTLGRTTSANTFEPHLETCFSLDSGSDTRSAAGSRVLARMTSLIEQRGFPRDRKAGQRWRFVGLRGPIEAALLDVAANPDRSEGAIALLDAVATALDRIDRNRGFREGRVRWEPLPLDWLPSLFADEQPGVEARLALSLVSAFPAALPFAAFRFGVEWGRERNGKYEYDWTTKPTCFEHSKVAPARWVWGPGELARVIGAVLSRKLFEEARLDGTNTTRPQARAPFAARLADLNQWFAGDLDEALLARWLSRFALFDWSTIPQKVRAFMQGEVRPSRVDGELALLGLMQPLVDQRSLIVRSIPRKDVFAEETGARTTEAAHSLVTLIRSGNLDAATRLAGSRYAMAGARLASFDAAFGTHDPDRFVAALLFTISDRDRAVLFERWLRPRRRPPGGIIHA
;
A
#
# COMPACT_ATOMS: atom_id res chain seq x y z
N MET A 1 47.51 3.59 21.04
CA MET A 1 46.28 2.88 21.43
C MET A 1 45.33 3.90 22.04
N THR A 2 44.36 4.38 21.26
CA THR A 2 43.33 5.31 21.76
C THR A 2 42.44 4.55 22.74
N THR A 3 42.46 4.95 24.01
CA THR A 3 41.58 4.47 25.07
C THR A 3 40.13 4.45 24.57
N GLU A 4 39.52 3.27 24.61
CA GLU A 4 38.16 3.02 24.16
C GLU A 4 37.19 3.90 24.96
N ARG A 5 36.57 4.88 24.29
CA ARG A 5 35.72 5.88 24.95
C ARG A 5 34.35 5.27 25.22
N ARG A 6 34.15 4.73 26.43
CA ARG A 6 32.84 4.20 26.87
C ARG A 6 31.86 5.34 27.10
N LEU A 7 30.72 5.31 26.40
CA LEU A 7 29.63 6.26 26.59
C LEU A 7 28.61 5.68 27.58
N SER A 8 28.08 6.51 28.48
CA SER A 8 26.95 6.13 29.33
C SER A 8 25.72 5.83 28.48
N VAL A 9 24.90 4.88 28.94
CA VAL A 9 23.61 4.54 28.33
C VAL A 9 22.56 4.49 29.44
N LEU A 10 21.51 5.29 29.31
CA LEU A 10 20.35 5.26 30.21
C LEU A 10 19.11 4.82 29.43
N ALA A 11 18.47 3.75 29.89
CA ALA A 11 17.23 3.23 29.35
C ALA A 11 16.03 3.90 30.05
N LEU A 12 15.15 4.52 29.27
CA LEU A 12 13.99 5.27 29.75
C LEU A 12 12.68 4.68 29.18
N PRO A 13 12.17 3.57 29.76
CA PRO A 13 11.03 2.82 29.21
C PRO A 13 9.69 3.58 29.24
N GLY A 14 9.57 4.63 30.06
CA GLY A 14 8.36 5.48 30.08
C GLY A 14 8.20 6.36 28.85
N LEU A 15 9.24 6.49 28.03
CA LEU A 15 9.25 7.25 26.79
C LEU A 15 9.14 6.35 25.54
N SER A 16 8.21 5.39 25.58
CA SER A 16 7.92 4.52 24.43
C SER A 16 7.43 5.33 23.21
N PRO A 17 7.81 4.96 21.97
CA PRO A 17 7.34 5.60 20.75
C PRO A 17 5.90 5.24 20.35
N ASP A 18 5.18 4.40 21.11
CA ASP A 18 3.77 4.03 20.82
C ASP A 18 2.78 5.16 21.10
N SER A 19 3.17 6.12 21.94
CA SER A 19 2.42 7.33 22.22
C SER A 19 3.08 8.50 21.51
N LEU A 20 2.30 9.22 20.70
CA LEU A 20 2.80 10.41 20.01
C LEU A 20 3.34 11.46 21.00
N GLY A 21 2.69 11.63 22.15
CA GLY A 21 3.15 12.51 23.21
C GLY A 21 4.49 12.08 23.81
N ASN A 22 4.71 10.78 24.03
CA ASN A 22 5.97 10.26 24.55
C ASN A 22 7.10 10.34 23.52
N TYR A 23 6.79 10.14 22.24
CA TYR A 23 7.72 10.39 21.14
C TYR A 23 8.17 11.86 21.11
N LEU A 24 7.22 12.80 21.21
CA LEU A 24 7.54 14.23 21.30
C LEU A 24 8.35 14.56 22.57
N ALA A 25 8.02 13.96 23.72
CA ALA A 25 8.75 14.14 24.96
C ALA A 25 10.20 13.61 24.87
N SER A 26 10.42 12.52 24.12
CA SER A 26 11.77 11.99 23.83
C SER A 26 12.61 12.98 23.04
N LEU A 27 12.01 13.60 22.01
CA LEU A 27 12.67 14.64 21.21
C LEU A 27 12.96 15.90 22.04
N GLY A 28 12.03 16.30 22.89
CA GLY A 28 12.23 17.41 23.82
C GLY A 28 13.32 17.13 24.84
N LEU A 29 13.37 15.90 25.37
CA LEU A 29 14.42 15.47 26.28
C LEU A 29 15.80 15.58 25.64
N LEU A 30 15.97 15.09 24.40
CA LEU A 30 17.23 15.28 23.66
C LEU A 30 17.61 16.76 23.58
N ARG A 31 16.66 17.62 23.19
CA ARG A 31 16.91 19.07 23.02
C ARG A 31 17.33 19.75 24.31
N VAL A 32 16.71 19.38 25.44
CA VAL A 32 17.03 19.93 26.77
C VAL A 32 18.40 19.44 27.24
N LEU A 33 18.66 18.13 27.19
CA LEU A 33 19.91 17.54 27.67
C LEU A 33 21.12 17.99 26.85
N SER A 34 20.96 18.21 25.55
CA SER A 34 22.05 18.69 24.69
C SER A 34 22.59 20.07 25.07
N ARG A 35 21.89 20.86 25.91
CA ARG A 35 22.38 22.15 26.41
C ARG A 35 23.54 21.98 27.41
N LYS A 36 23.42 21.00 28.31
CA LYS A 36 24.46 20.68 29.30
C LYS A 36 25.44 19.62 28.79
N TRP A 37 24.94 18.62 28.07
CA TRP A 37 25.73 17.53 27.49
C TRP A 37 25.59 17.50 25.97
N PRO A 38 26.39 18.28 25.21
CA PRO A 38 26.29 18.35 23.75
C PRO A 38 26.49 17.01 23.02
N SER A 39 27.16 16.05 23.67
CA SER A 39 27.36 14.68 23.17
C SER A 39 26.14 13.77 23.33
N THR A 40 25.06 14.24 23.96
CA THR A 40 23.83 13.46 24.15
C THR A 40 23.26 13.04 22.80
N ARG A 41 22.98 11.75 22.70
CA ARG A 41 22.29 11.13 21.58
C ARG A 41 21.10 10.33 22.10
N ILE A 42 20.11 10.10 21.27
CA ILE A 42 19.04 9.15 21.57
C ILE A 42 18.92 8.10 20.48
N ALA A 43 18.44 6.91 20.84
CA ALA A 43 17.97 5.87 19.92
C ALA A 43 16.80 5.13 20.56
N TRP A 44 15.99 4.46 19.76
CA TRP A 44 15.01 3.49 20.26
C TRP A 44 15.52 2.08 20.02
N ARG A 45 15.46 1.24 21.06
CA ARG A 45 15.79 -0.20 21.01
C ARG A 45 14.79 -0.94 21.89
N ASP A 46 14.18 -1.98 21.33
CA ASP A 46 13.18 -2.80 22.02
C ASP A 46 12.08 -1.94 22.68
N GLU A 47 11.53 -0.98 21.93
CA GLU A 47 10.52 -0.02 22.40
C GLU A 47 10.97 0.97 23.50
N VAL A 48 12.25 0.95 23.88
CA VAL A 48 12.79 1.79 24.95
C VAL A 48 13.68 2.88 24.38
N LEU A 49 13.48 4.12 24.85
CA LEU A 49 14.39 5.23 24.57
C LEU A 49 15.73 5.02 25.30
N GLN A 50 16.82 5.02 24.54
CA GLN A 50 18.19 4.93 25.02
C GLN A 50 18.84 6.30 24.90
N VAL A 51 19.22 6.90 26.03
CA VAL A 51 20.01 8.14 26.07
C VAL A 51 21.49 7.78 26.16
N VAL A 52 22.29 8.20 25.18
CA VAL A 52 23.69 7.78 25.02
C VAL A 52 24.63 8.98 25.07
N GLY A 53 25.67 8.91 25.91
CA GLY A 53 26.72 9.94 26.00
C GLY A 53 26.23 11.27 26.60
N GLY A 54 25.14 11.22 27.37
CA GLY A 54 24.61 12.32 28.17
C GLY A 54 24.90 12.10 29.67
N PRO A 55 23.91 12.28 30.58
CA PRO A 55 24.11 12.02 32.01
C PRO A 55 24.59 10.58 32.27
N SER A 56 25.43 10.41 33.29
CA SER A 56 26.06 9.12 33.61
C SER A 56 25.13 8.21 34.41
N THR A 57 24.20 8.81 35.16
CA THR A 57 23.23 8.11 36.02
C THR A 57 21.84 8.70 35.84
N LEU A 58 20.81 7.93 36.23
CA LEU A 58 19.45 8.44 36.29
C LEU A 58 19.32 9.60 37.27
N ASP A 59 20.05 9.56 38.39
CA ASP A 59 19.98 10.61 39.41
C ASP A 59 20.46 11.96 38.87
N GLU A 60 21.56 11.97 38.12
CA GLU A 60 22.09 13.17 37.47
C GLU A 60 21.11 13.76 36.44
N LEU A 61 20.41 12.90 35.70
CA LEU A 61 19.35 13.31 34.78
C LEU A 61 18.18 13.97 35.53
N LEU A 62 17.72 13.35 36.63
CA LEU A 62 16.62 13.85 37.43
C LEU A 62 16.97 15.20 38.08
N ASP A 63 18.16 15.33 38.66
CA ASP A 63 18.62 16.57 39.30
C ASP A 63 18.70 17.72 38.31
N GLU A 64 19.20 17.46 37.10
CA GLU A 64 19.30 18.48 36.07
C GLU A 64 17.92 18.97 35.61
N LEU A 65 16.97 18.08 35.36
CA LEU A 65 15.62 18.48 34.94
C LEU A 65 14.87 19.23 36.06
N VAL A 66 15.03 18.82 37.32
CA VAL A 66 14.47 19.53 38.48
C VAL A 66 15.11 20.91 38.65
N ARG A 67 16.43 21.04 38.44
CA ARG A 67 17.14 22.33 38.43
C ARG A 67 16.58 23.25 37.33
N ILE A 68 16.44 22.75 36.10
CA ILE A 68 15.86 23.49 34.97
C ILE A 68 14.43 23.95 35.31
N ALA A 69 13.61 23.07 35.88
CA ALA A 69 12.27 23.44 36.37
C ALA A 69 12.29 24.58 37.39
N GLY A 70 13.28 24.61 38.29
CA GLY A 70 13.47 25.69 39.25
C GLY A 70 13.77 27.06 38.61
N THR A 71 14.43 27.09 37.45
CA THR A 71 14.76 28.36 36.76
C THR A 71 13.52 29.14 36.32
N GLN A 72 12.39 28.47 36.15
CA GLN A 72 11.14 29.11 35.72
C GLN A 72 10.59 30.11 36.74
N GLY A 73 10.95 29.96 38.02
CA GLY A 73 10.58 30.88 39.09
C GLY A 73 11.35 32.21 39.05
N ASP A 74 12.39 32.33 38.21
CA ASP A 74 13.18 33.55 38.11
C ASP A 74 12.37 34.68 37.45
N SER A 75 12.46 35.88 38.04
CA SER A 75 11.87 37.10 37.52
C SER A 75 12.50 37.54 36.19
N ASP A 76 13.78 37.20 35.96
CA ASP A 76 14.46 37.45 34.70
C ASP A 76 14.17 36.31 33.71
N PHE A 77 13.38 36.62 32.68
CA PHE A 77 13.00 35.66 31.65
C PHE A 77 14.21 35.06 30.90
N ASN A 78 15.34 35.78 30.83
CA ASN A 78 16.53 35.29 30.13
C ASN A 78 17.25 34.17 30.89
N LYS A 79 16.99 34.02 32.20
CA LYS A 79 17.54 32.95 33.02
C LYS A 79 16.69 31.68 33.00
N ARG A 80 15.51 31.73 32.38
CA ARG A 80 14.62 30.57 32.25
C ARG A 80 15.16 29.65 31.18
N GLU A 81 15.38 28.40 31.56
CA GLU A 81 15.98 27.44 30.64
C GLU A 81 14.96 26.66 29.82
N TRP A 82 13.68 26.64 30.20
CA TRP A 82 12.64 26.14 29.29
C TRP A 82 12.46 27.10 28.11
N THR A 83 12.35 26.54 26.90
CA THR A 83 12.05 27.31 25.71
C THR A 83 10.67 27.92 25.86
N GLN A 84 10.58 29.24 25.83
CA GLN A 84 9.30 29.93 25.96
C GLN A 84 8.36 29.53 24.82
N TYR A 85 7.24 28.90 25.18
CA TYR A 85 6.18 28.59 24.24
C TYR A 85 5.03 29.57 24.40
N ASP A 86 5.09 30.66 23.64
CA ASP A 86 3.99 31.60 23.48
C ASP A 86 3.34 31.48 22.09
N LYS A 87 2.28 32.25 21.87
CA LYS A 87 1.63 32.40 20.56
C LYS A 87 1.68 33.87 20.13
N ALA A 88 2.86 34.47 20.13
CA ALA A 88 3.05 35.88 19.73
C ALA A 88 2.43 36.20 18.35
N TRP A 89 2.33 35.22 17.45
CA TRP A 89 1.71 35.36 16.12
C TRP A 89 0.16 35.39 16.12
N SER A 90 -0.53 35.20 17.25
CA SER A 90 -1.99 35.01 17.32
C SER A 90 -2.80 36.13 16.65
N ASN A 91 -2.40 37.40 16.84
CA ASN A 91 -3.09 38.54 16.23
C ASN A 91 -2.93 38.56 14.70
N ALA A 92 -1.71 38.32 14.21
CA ALA A 92 -1.43 38.21 12.78
C ALA A 92 -2.17 37.01 12.16
N GLN A 93 -2.22 35.88 12.87
CA GLN A 93 -2.99 34.71 12.46
C GLN A 93 -4.49 35.00 12.28
N LYS A 94 -5.11 35.70 13.22
CA LYS A 94 -6.53 36.09 13.13
C LYS A 94 -6.77 36.99 11.90
N LYS A 95 -5.88 37.98 11.68
CA LYS A 95 -5.93 38.84 10.48
C LYS A 95 -5.79 38.03 9.19
N SER A 96 -4.81 37.12 9.11
CA SER A 96 -4.58 36.23 7.98
C SER A 96 -5.78 35.33 7.68
N THR A 97 -6.39 34.74 8.71
CA THR A 97 -7.55 33.85 8.58
C THR A 97 -8.76 34.62 8.05
N LYS A 98 -9.04 35.81 8.60
CA LYS A 98 -10.14 36.69 8.15
C LYS A 98 -9.94 37.15 6.71
N ALA A 99 -8.72 37.54 6.36
CA ALA A 99 -8.36 38.00 5.01
C ALA A 99 -8.20 36.86 3.98
N LYS A 100 -8.21 35.59 4.43
CA LYS A 100 -7.85 34.41 3.62
C LYS A 100 -6.51 34.63 2.88
N SER A 101 -5.55 35.23 3.56
CA SER A 101 -4.22 35.61 3.04
C SER A 101 -3.12 35.28 4.05
N GLY A 102 -1.97 34.78 3.59
CA GLY A 102 -0.80 34.57 4.46
C GLY A 102 0.01 35.85 4.73
N ALA A 103 -0.27 36.96 4.04
CA ALA A 103 0.56 38.17 4.13
C ALA A 103 0.69 38.76 5.55
N PRO A 104 -0.37 38.88 6.38
CA PRO A 104 -0.21 39.37 7.74
C PRO A 104 0.74 38.54 8.61
N LEU A 105 0.73 37.21 8.47
CA LEU A 105 1.67 36.33 9.17
C LEU A 105 3.09 36.42 8.61
N ALA A 106 3.24 36.60 7.29
CA ALA A 106 4.57 36.81 6.69
C ALA A 106 5.22 38.11 7.18
N LEU A 107 4.44 39.19 7.32
CA LEU A 107 4.92 40.46 7.88
C LEU A 107 5.33 40.30 9.34
N TRP A 108 4.49 39.67 10.17
CA TRP A 108 4.86 39.37 11.55
C TRP A 108 6.14 38.52 11.63
N GLN A 109 6.28 37.51 10.77
CA GLN A 109 7.47 36.66 10.73
C GLN A 109 8.74 37.45 10.40
N ALA A 110 8.67 38.48 9.57
CA ALA A 110 9.82 39.31 9.21
C ALA A 110 10.30 40.20 10.37
N GLU A 111 9.42 40.54 11.31
CA GLU A 111 9.70 41.42 12.45
C GLU A 111 9.87 40.67 13.78
N ALA A 112 9.53 39.37 13.81
CA ALA A 112 9.55 38.57 15.04
C ALA A 112 10.97 38.27 15.54
N HIS A 113 11.11 38.16 16.86
CA HIS A 113 12.37 37.73 17.48
C HIS A 113 12.70 36.28 17.12
N GLU A 114 13.99 35.96 16.99
CA GLU A 114 14.47 34.63 16.60
C GLU A 114 13.95 33.51 17.52
N THR A 115 13.83 33.79 18.82
CA THR A 115 13.28 32.87 19.83
C THR A 115 11.84 32.46 19.55
N GLN A 116 11.04 33.34 18.93
CA GLN A 116 9.64 33.08 18.56
C GLN A 116 9.51 32.35 17.23
N LEU A 117 10.48 32.56 16.33
CA LEU A 117 10.46 31.96 14.98
C LEU A 117 10.55 30.45 15.02
N GLN A 118 11.27 29.88 15.99
CA GLN A 118 11.46 28.44 16.10
C GLN A 118 10.13 27.70 16.30
N PHE A 119 9.30 28.15 17.25
CA PHE A 119 7.97 27.56 17.45
C PHE A 119 7.02 27.93 16.32
N PHE A 120 6.98 29.19 15.88
CA PHE A 120 6.10 29.60 14.78
C PHE A 120 6.27 28.72 13.54
N ALA A 121 7.52 28.44 13.16
CA ALA A 121 7.86 27.61 12.01
C ALA A 121 7.32 26.18 12.05
N ALA A 122 7.13 25.62 13.25
CA ALA A 122 6.53 24.31 13.43
C ALA A 122 5.00 24.34 13.26
N HIS A 123 4.37 25.50 13.50
CA HIS A 123 2.91 25.67 13.56
C HIS A 123 2.29 26.09 12.24
N ALA A 124 2.93 27.02 11.53
CA ALA A 124 2.33 27.67 10.39
C ALA A 124 3.37 28.07 9.34
N VAL A 125 2.95 28.04 8.07
CA VAL A 125 3.71 28.58 6.96
C VAL A 125 2.85 29.59 6.20
N PRO A 126 3.25 30.87 6.13
CA PRO A 126 2.52 31.88 5.39
C PRO A 126 2.80 31.79 3.88
N HIS A 127 1.74 31.61 3.08
CA HIS A 127 1.78 31.64 1.61
C HIS A 127 0.66 32.53 1.05
N VAL A 128 0.10 32.18 -0.11
CA VAL A 128 -1.18 32.73 -0.59
C VAL A 128 -2.25 32.59 0.50
N ARG A 129 -2.24 31.46 1.20
CA ARG A 129 -3.00 31.22 2.43
C ARG A 129 -2.08 30.64 3.48
N VAL A 130 -2.52 30.66 4.74
CA VAL A 130 -1.80 30.00 5.82
C VAL A 130 -2.00 28.49 5.72
N SER A 131 -0.91 27.75 5.76
CA SER A 131 -0.91 26.30 5.94
C SER A 131 -0.55 26.01 7.39
N PHE A 132 -1.43 25.34 8.11
CA PHE A 132 -1.18 24.93 9.50
C PHE A 132 -0.70 23.48 9.56
N ASN A 133 0.16 23.19 10.53
CA ASN A 133 0.54 21.83 10.85
C ASN A 133 -0.66 21.12 11.50
N PRO A 134 -1.20 20.03 10.91
CA PRO A 134 -2.34 19.31 11.48
C PRO A 134 -2.13 18.85 12.92
N LEU A 135 -0.89 18.52 13.30
CA LEU A 135 -0.53 18.11 14.67
C LEU A 135 -0.66 19.26 15.70
N LEU A 136 -0.72 20.50 15.23
CA LEU A 136 -0.79 21.71 16.05
C LEU A 136 -2.09 22.50 15.82
N GLY A 137 -3.08 21.84 15.19
CA GLY A 137 -4.40 22.39 14.93
C GLY A 137 -4.34 23.70 14.12
N SER A 138 -5.09 24.71 14.55
CA SER A 138 -5.08 26.03 13.92
C SER A 138 -4.05 26.94 14.58
N GLY A 139 -2.75 26.62 14.42
CA GLY A 139 -1.66 27.48 14.88
C GLY A 139 -1.47 27.50 16.41
N GLY A 140 -1.59 26.34 17.06
CA GLY A 140 -1.36 26.17 18.51
C GLY A 140 -2.66 25.95 19.30
N ASN A 141 -3.78 25.73 18.60
CA ASN A 141 -5.07 25.44 19.19
C ASN A 141 -5.75 24.25 18.50
N ALA A 142 -6.28 23.32 19.29
CA ALA A 142 -7.18 22.26 18.84
C ALA A 142 -8.52 22.39 19.58
N GLY A 143 -9.48 23.07 18.98
CA GLY A 143 -10.76 23.37 19.63
C GLY A 143 -10.55 24.31 20.83
N ARG A 144 -10.86 23.83 22.03
CA ARG A 144 -10.61 24.57 23.30
C ARG A 144 -9.24 24.30 23.91
N ARG A 145 -8.44 23.40 23.31
CA ARG A 145 -7.10 23.06 23.79
C ARG A 145 -6.12 24.14 23.31
N ASP A 146 -5.63 24.95 24.23
CA ASP A 146 -4.59 25.95 24.01
C ASP A 146 -3.26 25.40 24.53
N PHE A 147 -2.38 24.99 23.61
CA PHE A 147 -1.15 24.29 23.97
C PHE A 147 -0.15 25.19 24.72
N ALA A 148 -0.10 26.49 24.39
CA ALA A 148 0.78 27.43 25.08
C ALA A 148 0.29 27.71 26.51
N ALA A 149 -1.03 27.79 26.72
CA ALA A 149 -1.61 27.92 28.06
C ALA A 149 -1.34 26.67 28.92
N GLY A 150 -1.49 25.47 28.32
CA GLY A 150 -1.17 24.21 29.00
C GLY A 150 0.32 24.08 29.35
N TRP A 151 1.21 24.49 28.44
CA TRP A 151 2.65 24.54 28.71
C TRP A 151 2.96 25.50 29.86
N LYS A 152 2.39 26.71 29.84
CA LYS A 152 2.57 27.71 30.90
C LYS A 152 2.14 27.19 32.26
N GLN A 153 0.97 26.56 32.35
CA GLN A 153 0.49 25.94 33.59
C GLN A 153 1.46 24.86 34.08
N ALA A 154 2.00 24.03 33.19
CA ALA A 154 2.91 22.96 33.56
C ALA A 154 4.24 23.51 34.10
N VAL A 155 4.86 24.48 33.41
CA VAL A 155 6.13 25.08 33.89
C VAL A 155 5.95 25.86 35.19
N ASP A 156 4.83 26.59 35.35
CA ASP A 156 4.55 27.36 36.57
C ASP A 156 4.37 26.42 37.79
N VAL A 157 3.72 25.26 37.60
CA VAL A 157 3.56 24.25 38.67
C VAL A 157 4.87 23.55 39.00
N LEU A 158 5.71 23.26 38.01
CA LEU A 158 7.04 22.68 38.23
C LEU A 158 8.00 23.65 38.95
N ALA A 159 7.83 24.95 38.73
CA ALA A 159 8.60 26.00 39.41
C ALA A 159 8.22 26.13 40.89
N ALA A 160 6.93 25.99 41.21
CA ALA A 160 6.39 26.43 42.49
C ALA A 160 6.80 25.57 43.70
N ALA A 161 7.36 24.36 43.50
CA ALA A 161 7.62 23.31 44.50
C ALA A 161 6.38 23.00 45.39
N PRO A 162 5.91 21.75 45.49
CA PRO A 162 4.71 21.48 46.28
C PRO A 162 4.97 21.85 47.75
N LYS A 163 4.25 22.88 48.25
CA LYS A 163 4.21 23.13 49.69
C LYS A 163 3.60 21.88 50.34
N PRO A 164 4.23 21.29 51.38
CA PRO A 164 3.61 20.21 52.11
C PRO A 164 2.24 20.69 52.56
N LYS A 165 1.18 19.97 52.18
CA LYS A 165 -0.18 20.28 52.63
C LYS A 165 -0.20 20.20 54.15
N GLY A 166 -0.09 21.36 54.79
CA GLY A 166 -0.28 21.51 56.22
C GLY A 166 -1.67 20.98 56.56
N ARG A 167 -1.72 19.81 57.20
CA ARG A 167 -2.82 19.48 58.09
C ARG A 167 -2.81 20.57 59.15
N GLY A 168 -3.81 21.44 59.14
CA GLY A 168 -4.01 22.41 60.21
C GLY A 168 -4.15 21.66 61.53
N LYS A 169 -3.08 21.66 62.33
CA LYS A 169 -3.15 21.67 63.79
C LYS A 169 -1.81 22.09 64.35
N LYS A 170 -1.81 23.21 65.08
CA LYS A 170 -0.74 23.60 65.99
C LYS A 170 -0.39 22.39 66.87
N ILE A 171 0.84 21.89 66.76
CA ILE A 171 1.55 21.27 67.89
C ILE A 171 2.95 21.91 67.89
N SER A 172 3.29 22.35 69.09
CA SER A 172 4.49 23.06 69.52
C SER A 172 5.79 22.33 69.23
N GLU A 173 6.83 23.15 69.07
CA GLU A 173 8.25 22.94 69.36
C GLU A 173 8.66 21.55 69.87
N ALA A 174 9.46 20.83 69.07
CA ALA A 174 10.68 20.13 69.48
C ALA A 174 11.33 19.45 68.26
N GLY A 175 12.65 19.62 68.10
CA GLY A 175 13.49 18.70 67.33
C GLY A 175 13.99 19.23 65.99
N ALA A 176 15.11 19.96 66.03
CA ALA A 176 15.99 20.13 64.88
C ALA A 176 16.56 18.75 64.48
N GLY A 177 16.14 18.28 63.30
CA GLY A 177 16.60 17.04 62.68
C GLY A 177 16.13 17.05 61.23
N GLY A 178 16.90 17.69 60.36
CA GLY A 178 16.58 17.85 58.94
C GLY A 178 16.58 16.51 58.21
N SER A 179 15.39 16.03 57.85
CA SER A 179 15.19 15.21 56.67
C SER A 179 14.14 15.90 55.80
N GLU A 180 14.60 16.65 54.80
CA GLU A 180 13.72 17.17 53.74
C GLU A 180 12.95 15.99 53.14
N GLY A 181 11.62 16.06 53.13
CA GLY A 181 10.80 15.05 52.48
C GLY A 181 11.17 14.90 51.00
N PRO A 182 10.94 13.72 50.38
CA PRO A 182 11.32 13.48 48.99
C PRO A 182 10.67 14.51 48.06
N ASP A 183 11.48 15.21 47.25
CA ASP A 183 10.98 16.18 46.26
C ASP A 183 10.00 15.44 45.33
N GLU A 184 8.72 15.78 45.44
CA GLU A 184 7.63 15.18 44.66
C GLU A 184 7.87 15.40 43.15
N ARG A 185 8.57 16.49 42.76
CA ARG A 185 8.97 16.73 41.36
C ARG A 185 9.92 15.65 40.86
N ARG A 186 10.94 15.33 41.65
CA ARG A 186 11.93 14.29 41.34
C ARG A 186 11.28 12.92 41.26
N SER A 187 10.45 12.58 42.25
CA SER A 187 9.76 11.29 42.32
C SER A 187 8.79 11.10 41.15
N ALA A 188 8.01 12.12 40.80
CA ALA A 188 7.09 12.09 39.66
C ALA A 188 7.83 12.02 38.32
N LEU A 189 8.96 12.74 38.17
CA LEU A 189 9.81 12.64 36.98
C LEU A 189 10.40 11.25 36.82
N GLN A 190 10.92 10.66 37.91
CA GLN A 190 11.45 9.30 37.89
C GLN A 190 10.38 8.30 37.50
N ALA A 191 9.17 8.41 38.07
CA ALA A 191 8.05 7.55 37.69
C ALA A 191 7.71 7.68 36.21
N PHE A 192 7.62 8.92 35.69
CA PHE A 192 7.36 9.18 34.28
C PHE A 192 8.42 8.57 33.36
N LEU A 193 9.72 8.80 33.62
CA LEU A 193 10.81 8.31 32.77
C LEU A 193 10.96 6.77 32.81
N LEU A 194 10.63 6.15 33.95
CA LEU A 194 10.68 4.70 34.12
C LEU A 194 9.37 3.97 33.78
N GLY A 195 8.33 4.69 33.33
CA GLY A 195 7.04 4.08 33.00
C GLY A 195 6.32 3.49 34.21
N ARG A 196 6.56 4.04 35.41
CA ARG A 196 5.88 3.63 36.66
C ARG A 196 4.64 4.49 36.89
N PRO A 197 3.68 4.03 37.72
CA PRO A 197 2.51 4.82 38.07
C PRO A 197 2.89 6.21 38.62
N ILE A 198 2.30 7.26 38.04
CA ILE A 198 2.59 8.65 38.37
C ILE A 198 1.51 9.15 39.34
N THR A 199 1.92 9.67 40.49
CA THR A 199 1.00 10.23 41.50
C THR A 199 0.63 11.69 41.21
N TRP A 200 1.54 12.44 40.58
CA TRP A 200 1.34 13.86 40.31
C TRP A 200 0.87 14.09 38.87
N LEU A 201 -0.46 14.16 38.70
CA LEU A 201 -1.13 14.41 37.43
C LEU A 201 -1.98 15.68 37.52
N LEU A 202 -2.02 16.46 36.44
CA LEU A 202 -2.75 17.71 36.36
C LEU A 202 -3.84 17.65 35.29
N GLU A 203 -4.97 18.26 35.60
CA GLU A 203 -6.03 18.52 34.64
C GLU A 203 -5.74 19.78 33.80
N LYS A 204 -6.43 19.89 32.66
CA LYS A 204 -6.48 21.10 31.82
C LYS A 204 -5.14 21.55 31.20
N LEU A 205 -4.14 20.67 31.12
CA LEU A 205 -2.89 20.93 30.38
C LEU A 205 -3.05 20.94 28.85
N ALA A 206 -4.28 20.80 28.32
CA ALA A 206 -4.59 20.88 26.88
C ALA A 206 -3.86 19.85 25.98
N ALA A 207 -3.27 18.79 26.56
CA ALA A 207 -2.38 17.87 25.87
C ALA A 207 -3.08 16.65 25.21
N GLY A 208 -4.43 16.58 25.27
CA GLY A 208 -5.23 15.47 24.71
C GLY A 208 -5.09 15.27 23.20
N SER A 209 -4.38 16.16 22.51
CA SER A 209 -4.04 16.04 21.09
C SER A 209 -2.76 15.25 20.83
N TRP A 210 -1.98 14.94 21.87
CA TRP A 210 -0.76 14.14 21.79
C TRP A 210 -0.78 12.96 22.77
N PHE A 211 -1.43 13.13 23.92
CA PHE A 211 -1.60 12.11 24.96
C PHE A 211 -3.08 11.75 25.08
N SER A 212 -3.50 10.60 24.57
CA SER A 212 -4.91 10.19 24.60
C SER A 212 -5.48 10.10 26.02
N GLU A 213 -4.63 9.78 27.02
CA GLU A 213 -4.99 9.77 28.45
C GLU A 213 -5.39 11.16 29.00
N ALA A 214 -4.97 12.24 28.33
CA ALA A 214 -5.34 13.60 28.71
C ALA A 214 -6.72 14.02 28.16
N THR A 215 -7.39 13.16 27.39
CA THR A 215 -8.77 13.39 26.97
C THR A 215 -9.74 13.07 28.11
N LYS A 216 -10.88 13.77 28.11
CA LYS A 216 -12.01 13.48 28.98
C LYS A 216 -12.41 12.00 28.93
N LEU A 217 -12.37 11.35 30.08
CA LEU A 217 -12.70 9.94 30.25
C LEU A 217 -14.14 9.81 30.74
N TYR A 218 -14.95 9.05 30.01
CA TYR A 218 -16.32 8.73 30.40
C TYR A 218 -16.36 7.43 31.18
N ASN A 219 -17.36 7.25 32.05
CA ASN A 219 -17.57 6.04 32.85
C ASN A 219 -16.32 5.59 33.64
N SER A 220 -15.50 6.56 34.07
CA SER A 220 -14.26 6.32 34.80
C SER A 220 -14.36 6.90 36.21
N GLY A 221 -14.46 6.02 37.21
CA GLY A 221 -14.65 6.40 38.61
C GLY A 221 -16.13 6.54 38.99
N GLN A 222 -16.40 7.32 40.04
CA GLN A 222 -17.76 7.50 40.60
C GLN A 222 -18.58 8.60 39.90
N ALA A 223 -17.99 9.33 38.95
CA ALA A 223 -18.66 10.40 38.20
C ALA A 223 -18.92 9.97 36.73
N PRO A 224 -19.94 10.52 36.05
CA PRO A 224 -20.25 10.18 34.66
C PRO A 224 -19.08 10.44 33.69
N ALA A 225 -18.25 11.43 34.01
CA ALA A 225 -17.00 11.69 33.31
C ALA A 225 -16.01 12.40 34.25
N ARG A 226 -14.72 12.25 33.97
CA ARG A 226 -13.63 13.03 34.57
C ARG A 226 -12.76 13.64 33.49
N GLU A 227 -12.15 14.79 33.78
CA GLU A 227 -11.14 15.35 32.88
C GLU A 227 -9.91 14.44 32.84
N GLY A 228 -9.30 14.32 31.66
CA GLY A 228 -8.05 13.58 31.52
C GLY A 228 -6.92 14.31 32.24
N GLN A 229 -5.98 13.54 32.77
CA GLN A 229 -4.89 14.06 33.59
C GLN A 229 -3.56 13.57 33.02
N ILE A 230 -2.55 14.44 33.02
CA ILE A 230 -1.20 14.09 32.59
C ILE A 230 -0.14 14.72 33.48
N SER A 231 1.05 14.14 33.46
CA SER A 231 2.21 14.69 34.16
C SER A 231 2.60 16.06 33.58
N PRO A 232 2.90 17.07 34.41
CA PRO A 232 3.45 18.33 33.93
C PRO A 232 4.79 18.13 33.19
N TRP A 233 5.60 17.14 33.58
CA TRP A 233 6.83 16.78 32.88
C TRP A 233 6.57 16.32 31.44
N ALA A 234 5.54 15.50 31.25
CA ALA A 234 5.15 15.03 29.92
C ALA A 234 4.75 16.19 29.00
N MET A 235 3.98 17.16 29.51
CA MET A 235 3.59 18.35 28.76
C MET A 235 4.79 19.20 28.35
N VAL A 236 5.66 19.56 29.29
CA VAL A 236 6.79 20.46 29.02
C VAL A 236 7.79 19.82 28.06
N LEU A 237 8.13 18.54 28.26
CA LEU A 237 9.02 17.80 27.36
C LEU A 237 8.41 17.62 25.97
N ALA A 238 7.11 17.33 25.86
CA ALA A 238 6.47 17.22 24.54
C ALA A 238 6.51 18.55 23.78
N CYS A 239 6.23 19.67 24.46
CA CYS A 239 6.33 21.01 23.89
C CYS A 239 7.75 21.34 23.42
N GLU A 240 8.78 20.99 24.19
CA GLU A 240 10.19 21.16 23.78
C GLU A 240 10.51 20.44 22.46
N GLY A 241 9.92 19.26 22.23
CA GLY A 241 10.10 18.48 21.00
C GLY A 241 9.43 19.09 19.76
N LEU A 242 8.37 19.88 19.91
CA LEU A 242 7.63 20.47 18.78
C LEU A 242 8.51 21.38 17.91
N ALA A 243 9.53 22.01 18.49
CA ALA A 243 10.46 22.88 17.80
C ALA A 243 11.17 22.18 16.61
N LEU A 244 11.34 20.86 16.66
CA LEU A 244 11.94 20.08 15.57
C LEU A 244 11.01 19.94 14.37
N LEU A 245 9.70 20.16 14.53
CA LEU A 245 8.73 20.06 13.44
C LEU A 245 8.74 21.29 12.51
N ALA A 246 9.66 22.23 12.73
CA ALA A 246 9.97 23.31 11.81
C ALA A 246 10.70 22.75 10.57
N GLY A 247 9.95 22.42 9.52
CA GLY A 247 10.52 21.98 8.25
C GLY A 247 11.51 23.00 7.67
N GLY A 248 12.50 22.53 6.90
CA GLY A 248 13.52 23.38 6.29
C GLY A 248 12.96 24.36 5.25
N ALA A 249 13.76 25.38 4.89
CA ALA A 249 13.37 26.40 3.93
C ALA A 249 12.94 25.81 2.56
N SER A 250 13.60 24.76 2.08
CA SER A 250 13.25 24.08 0.81
C SER A 250 11.81 23.54 0.82
N ARG A 251 11.33 23.03 1.96
CA ARG A 251 9.95 22.55 2.12
C ARG A 251 8.96 23.70 2.26
N ARG A 252 9.34 24.72 3.00
CA ARG A 252 8.48 25.87 3.32
C ARG A 252 8.39 26.90 2.21
N LEU A 253 9.34 26.97 1.28
CA LEU A 253 9.35 27.96 0.19
C LEU A 253 9.08 27.34 -1.18
N GLY A 254 9.08 26.02 -1.30
CA GLY A 254 8.81 25.34 -2.57
C GLY A 254 7.39 25.57 -3.10
N ALA A 255 7.18 25.37 -4.40
CA ALA A 255 5.87 25.56 -5.04
C ALA A 255 4.71 24.73 -4.42
N ARG A 256 5.05 23.64 -3.71
CA ARG A 256 4.10 22.74 -3.01
C ARG A 256 3.97 23.00 -1.52
N ALA A 257 4.65 24.01 -0.98
CA ALA A 257 4.64 24.37 0.44
C ALA A 257 3.25 24.86 0.94
N ARG A 258 2.29 25.09 0.05
CA ARG A 258 0.90 25.51 0.34
C ARG A 258 0.05 24.44 1.06
N ALA A 259 0.62 23.32 1.51
CA ALA A 259 -0.09 22.19 2.10
C ALA A 259 0.73 21.49 3.19
N VAL A 260 0.27 20.32 3.66
CA VAL A 260 0.96 19.47 4.65
C VAL A 260 2.44 19.20 4.34
N GLY A 261 2.85 19.24 3.07
CA GLY A 261 4.23 18.98 2.64
C GLY A 261 5.27 20.00 3.10
N ALA A 262 4.85 21.12 3.69
CA ALA A 262 5.75 22.09 4.31
C ALA A 262 6.31 21.62 5.66
N PHE A 263 5.62 20.68 6.31
CA PHE A 263 6.00 20.12 7.60
C PHE A 263 6.64 18.74 7.41
N PRO A 264 7.66 18.40 8.21
CA PRO A 264 8.35 17.12 8.05
C PRO A 264 7.45 15.97 8.45
N PHE A 265 7.51 14.91 7.63
CA PHE A 265 6.80 13.65 7.87
C PHE A 265 5.28 13.75 8.05
N MET A 266 4.68 14.83 7.54
CA MET A 266 3.22 15.01 7.53
C MET A 266 2.63 14.65 6.18
N THR A 267 1.53 13.90 6.17
CA THR A 267 0.76 13.60 4.96
C THR A 267 -0.69 14.05 5.07
N GLN A 268 -1.35 14.09 3.92
CA GLN A 268 -2.81 14.16 3.84
C GLN A 268 -3.39 12.89 4.50
N PRO A 269 -4.66 12.94 4.96
CA PRO A 269 -5.32 11.75 5.48
C PRO A 269 -5.47 10.67 4.40
N VAL A 270 -5.47 9.41 4.81
CA VAL A 270 -5.89 8.27 4.00
C VAL A 270 -7.28 8.49 3.40
N ALA A 271 -7.50 8.04 2.17
CA ALA A 271 -8.82 8.08 1.57
C ALA A 271 -9.81 7.21 2.37
N PRO A 272 -11.04 7.67 2.60
CA PRO A 272 -12.03 6.95 3.39
C PRO A 272 -12.44 5.63 2.71
N GLU A 273 -12.74 4.61 3.51
CA GLU A 273 -13.29 3.33 3.05
C GLU A 273 -14.82 3.32 3.10
N ALA A 274 -15.40 4.13 3.99
CA ALA A 274 -16.84 4.34 4.09
C ALA A 274 -17.24 5.83 4.01
N ALA A 275 -18.46 6.09 3.52
CA ALA A 275 -18.97 7.46 3.38
C ALA A 275 -18.98 8.26 4.69
N GLY A 276 -19.21 7.58 5.83
CA GLY A 276 -19.23 8.19 7.16
C GLY A 276 -17.86 8.63 7.69
N GLU A 277 -16.77 8.13 7.10
CA GLU A 277 -15.39 8.45 7.52
C GLU A 277 -14.83 9.68 6.82
N ALA A 278 -15.46 10.14 5.74
CA ALA A 278 -14.98 11.24 4.94
C ALA A 278 -14.80 12.53 5.77
N GLY A 279 -13.54 12.97 5.87
CA GLY A 279 -13.16 14.16 6.65
C GLY A 279 -13.15 13.98 8.16
N ARG A 280 -13.18 12.75 8.68
CA ARG A 280 -12.90 12.48 10.10
C ARG A 280 -11.42 12.62 10.45
N ILE A 281 -10.52 12.22 9.56
CA ILE A 281 -9.07 12.34 9.77
C ILE A 281 -8.59 13.69 9.23
N LEU A 282 -7.83 14.43 10.04
CA LEU A 282 -7.27 15.75 9.68
C LEU A 282 -5.98 15.65 8.86
N GLY A 283 -5.19 14.63 9.14
CA GLY A 283 -3.88 14.37 8.55
C GLY A 283 -3.19 13.23 9.30
N GLU A 284 -1.96 12.93 8.91
CA GLU A 284 -1.18 11.85 9.51
C GLU A 284 0.25 12.33 9.74
N ILE A 285 0.87 11.83 10.81
CA ILE A 285 2.29 11.99 11.11
C ILE A 285 2.98 10.64 11.05
N TRP A 286 4.15 10.61 10.44
CA TRP A 286 5.00 9.45 10.30
C TRP A 286 6.25 9.66 11.15
N THR A 287 6.27 9.15 12.37
CA THR A 287 7.37 9.40 13.30
C THR A 287 8.57 8.50 12.97
N PRO A 288 9.71 9.04 12.52
CA PRO A 288 10.91 8.24 12.28
C PRO A 288 11.49 7.72 13.61
N LEU A 289 11.86 6.45 13.63
CA LEU A 289 12.64 5.84 14.71
C LEU A 289 13.99 5.39 14.17
N TRP A 290 15.01 5.42 15.02
CA TRP A 290 16.37 5.05 14.68
C TRP A 290 17.01 4.23 15.80
N THR A 291 17.67 3.13 15.42
CA THR A 291 18.40 2.26 16.35
C THR A 291 19.85 2.70 16.57
N ARG A 292 20.40 3.48 15.63
CA ARG A 292 21.72 4.13 15.72
C ARG A 292 21.57 5.48 16.41
N PRO A 293 22.21 5.73 17.57
CA PRO A 293 22.02 6.96 18.32
C PRO A 293 22.32 8.23 17.52
N MET A 294 21.35 9.14 17.45
CA MET A 294 21.46 10.45 16.79
C MET A 294 21.53 11.57 17.84
N SER A 295 22.43 12.53 17.60
CA SER A 295 22.55 13.78 18.33
C SER A 295 21.44 14.78 17.95
N LEU A 296 21.34 15.87 18.70
CA LEU A 296 20.42 16.96 18.36
C LEU A 296 20.70 17.57 16.98
N ALA A 297 21.96 17.68 16.56
CA ALA A 297 22.32 18.22 15.25
C ALA A 297 21.88 17.30 14.09
N GLU A 298 22.08 15.99 14.26
CA GLU A 298 21.61 14.98 13.30
C GLU A 298 20.08 14.94 13.24
N THR A 299 19.41 15.00 14.40
CA THR A 299 17.95 15.02 14.49
C THR A 299 17.36 16.28 13.85
N ASN A 300 17.94 17.47 14.09
CA ASN A 300 17.56 18.70 13.40
C ASN A 300 17.72 18.58 11.87
N THR A 301 18.79 17.92 11.42
CA THR A 301 19.02 17.69 9.99
C THR A 301 17.97 16.75 9.40
N LEU A 302 17.65 15.66 10.09
CA LEU A 302 16.60 14.72 9.71
C LEU A 302 15.23 15.41 9.56
N PHE A 303 14.81 16.18 10.55
CA PHE A 303 13.52 16.86 10.49
C PHE A 303 13.49 18.07 9.55
N SER A 304 14.57 18.83 9.44
CA SER A 304 14.61 19.95 8.48
C SER A 304 14.52 19.44 7.03
N ARG A 305 15.15 18.31 6.71
CA ARG A 305 15.02 17.64 5.41
C ARG A 305 13.70 16.91 5.26
N GLY A 306 13.23 16.22 6.30
CA GLY A 306 11.98 15.47 6.35
C GLY A 306 11.76 14.57 5.14
N ARG A 307 12.82 13.96 4.58
CA ARG A 307 12.80 13.42 3.21
C ARG A 307 11.88 12.20 3.13
N ALA A 308 10.95 12.28 2.19
CA ALA A 308 10.11 11.18 1.74
C ALA A 308 9.73 11.49 0.30
N GLU A 309 10.40 10.85 -0.66
CA GLU A 309 10.29 11.19 -2.08
C GLU A 309 10.02 9.96 -2.94
N LEU A 310 9.11 10.13 -3.90
CA LEU A 310 8.82 9.16 -4.94
C LEU A 310 9.04 9.82 -6.30
N ARG A 311 9.96 9.30 -7.11
CA ARG A 311 10.31 9.84 -8.44
C ARG A 311 10.67 11.35 -8.40
N GLY A 312 11.46 11.75 -7.40
CA GLY A 312 11.89 13.14 -7.20
C GLY A 312 10.80 14.10 -6.72
N ARG A 313 9.67 13.58 -6.23
CA ARG A 313 8.56 14.39 -5.70
C ARG A 313 8.30 14.02 -4.25
N SER A 314 8.08 15.02 -3.39
CA SER A 314 7.67 14.79 -2.00
C SER A 314 6.39 13.95 -1.95
N ALA A 315 6.40 12.92 -1.13
CA ALA A 315 5.24 12.09 -0.80
C ALA A 315 4.29 12.89 0.11
N LEU A 316 3.09 13.18 -0.38
CA LEU A 316 2.07 13.97 0.34
C LEU A 316 0.86 13.13 0.77
N THR A 317 0.81 11.88 0.36
CA THR A 317 -0.27 10.93 0.63
C THR A 317 0.30 9.73 1.36
N PRO A 318 -0.51 9.01 2.16
CA PRO A 318 -0.05 7.82 2.86
C PRO A 318 0.52 6.75 1.91
N ALA A 319 -0.16 6.48 0.79
CA ALA A 319 0.36 5.54 -0.22
C ALA A 319 1.72 5.95 -0.79
N ALA A 320 1.90 7.23 -1.11
CA ALA A 320 3.17 7.72 -1.62
C ALA A 320 4.28 7.63 -0.57
N PHE A 321 3.95 7.87 0.71
CA PHE A 321 4.92 7.82 1.80
C PHE A 321 5.36 6.38 2.06
N ALA A 322 4.42 5.44 2.17
CA ALA A 322 4.72 4.02 2.33
C ALA A 322 5.53 3.46 1.15
N THR A 323 5.20 3.88 -0.07
CA THR A 323 5.99 3.54 -1.26
C THR A 323 7.39 4.15 -1.23
N ALA A 324 7.53 5.40 -0.76
CA ALA A 324 8.84 6.04 -0.59
C ALA A 324 9.71 5.28 0.41
N ILE A 325 9.15 4.84 1.55
CA ILE A 325 9.84 3.97 2.52
C ILE A 325 10.37 2.72 1.82
N ARG A 326 9.50 1.96 1.13
CA ARG A 326 9.89 0.70 0.47
C ARG A 326 10.84 0.87 -0.71
N ARG A 327 10.94 2.07 -1.27
CA ARG A 327 11.92 2.42 -2.32
C ARG A 327 13.18 3.11 -1.80
N ARG A 328 13.38 3.17 -0.48
CA ARG A 328 14.50 3.90 0.16
C ARG A 328 14.56 5.38 -0.26
N GLY A 329 13.40 5.99 -0.53
CA GLY A 329 13.23 7.40 -0.83
C GLY A 329 13.12 8.29 0.41
N VAL A 330 13.51 7.77 1.57
CA VAL A 330 13.51 8.44 2.88
C VAL A 330 14.96 8.70 3.34
N ASP A 331 15.14 9.52 4.38
CA ASP A 331 16.47 9.77 4.94
C ASP A 331 17.14 8.47 5.45
N ALA A 332 18.44 8.34 5.19
CA ALA A 332 19.23 7.22 5.71
C ALA A 332 19.40 7.32 7.24
N GLY A 333 19.56 6.19 7.92
CA GLY A 333 19.70 6.12 9.37
C GLY A 333 18.39 5.96 10.14
N VAL A 334 17.24 6.15 9.48
CA VAL A 334 15.93 5.75 10.01
C VAL A 334 15.76 4.23 9.84
N SER A 335 15.37 3.55 10.91
CA SER A 335 15.12 2.10 10.93
C SER A 335 13.64 1.76 10.82
N GLU A 336 12.75 2.67 11.22
CA GLU A 336 11.31 2.44 11.20
C GLU A 336 10.56 3.77 11.09
N PHE A 337 9.35 3.74 10.51
CA PHE A 337 8.37 4.81 10.68
C PHE A 337 7.11 4.29 11.37
N ARG A 338 6.61 5.02 12.37
CA ARG A 338 5.28 4.77 12.93
C ARG A 338 4.27 5.77 12.42
N ARG A 339 3.17 5.25 11.90
CA ARG A 339 2.09 6.04 11.31
C ARG A 339 1.02 6.32 12.37
N PHE A 340 0.81 7.59 12.67
CA PHE A 340 -0.29 8.05 13.50
C PHE A 340 -1.32 8.82 12.67
N THR A 341 -2.59 8.44 12.75
CA THR A 341 -3.71 9.24 12.21
C THR A 341 -4.17 10.27 13.23
N LEU A 342 -4.54 11.46 12.75
CA LEU A 342 -5.09 12.53 13.59
C LEU A 342 -6.61 12.56 13.40
N GLY A 343 -7.30 11.69 14.12
CA GLY A 343 -8.75 11.50 14.03
C GLY A 343 -9.52 12.55 14.83
N ARG A 344 -10.56 13.15 14.24
CA ARG A 344 -11.49 14.02 14.96
C ARG A 344 -12.25 13.24 16.02
N THR A 345 -12.48 13.90 17.16
CA THR A 345 -13.18 13.31 18.30
C THR A 345 -14.61 13.83 18.37
N THR A 346 -15.20 13.94 19.58
CA THR A 346 -16.56 14.44 19.79
C THR A 346 -16.79 15.86 19.25
N SER A 347 -15.74 16.67 19.07
CA SER A 347 -15.84 17.98 18.41
C SER A 347 -15.08 18.00 17.08
N ALA A 348 -15.62 18.70 16.08
CA ALA A 348 -14.98 18.85 14.76
C ALA A 348 -13.63 19.60 14.79
N ASN A 349 -13.30 20.24 15.92
CA ASN A 349 -12.10 21.07 16.09
C ASN A 349 -11.04 20.42 16.99
N THR A 350 -11.34 19.28 17.62
CA THR A 350 -10.40 18.49 18.43
C THR A 350 -10.03 17.21 17.68
N PHE A 351 -8.84 16.70 17.95
CA PHE A 351 -8.37 15.45 17.38
C PHE A 351 -7.56 14.65 18.40
N GLU A 352 -7.42 13.37 18.13
CA GLU A 352 -6.61 12.43 18.88
C GLU A 352 -5.71 11.62 17.95
N PRO A 353 -4.46 11.36 18.36
CA PRO A 353 -3.56 10.51 17.61
C PRO A 353 -3.92 9.05 17.84
N HIS A 354 -3.98 8.27 16.77
CA HIS A 354 -4.14 6.82 16.82
C HIS A 354 -2.95 6.19 16.11
N LEU A 355 -2.20 5.34 16.81
CA LEU A 355 -1.15 4.54 16.17
C LEU A 355 -1.82 3.49 15.30
N GLU A 356 -1.55 3.54 14.00
CA GLU A 356 -2.17 2.65 13.02
C GLU A 356 -1.26 1.50 12.64
N THR A 357 -0.02 1.82 12.26
CA THR A 357 0.86 0.85 11.59
C THR A 357 2.32 1.25 11.71
N CYS A 358 3.20 0.26 11.76
CA CYS A 358 4.65 0.42 11.81
C CYS A 358 5.29 -0.07 10.51
N PHE A 359 6.30 0.63 10.02
CA PHE A 359 6.97 0.36 8.75
C PHE A 359 8.47 0.18 8.99
N SER A 360 8.90 -1.07 9.17
CA SER A 360 10.32 -1.40 9.30
C SER A 360 11.06 -1.27 7.96
N LEU A 361 12.26 -0.69 8.04
CA LEU A 361 13.22 -0.53 6.95
C LEU A 361 14.33 -1.59 6.98
N ASP A 362 14.15 -2.72 7.67
CA ASP A 362 15.19 -3.73 7.80
C ASP A 362 15.77 -4.20 6.45
N SER A 363 17.06 -4.52 6.50
CA SER A 363 17.99 -4.64 5.36
C SER A 363 18.04 -6.04 4.74
N GLY A 364 17.15 -6.95 5.14
CA GLY A 364 17.35 -8.40 4.94
C GLY A 364 16.69 -9.07 3.73
N SER A 365 16.13 -8.38 2.74
CA SER A 365 15.39 -9.04 1.64
C SER A 365 15.62 -8.39 0.28
N ASP A 366 16.68 -8.81 -0.43
CA ASP A 366 17.22 -8.12 -1.61
C ASP A 366 16.53 -8.41 -2.96
N THR A 367 15.46 -9.22 -3.02
CA THR A 367 14.73 -9.45 -4.30
C THR A 367 13.21 -9.39 -4.22
N ARG A 368 12.57 -10.00 -3.21
CA ARG A 368 11.11 -9.87 -3.00
C ARG A 368 10.72 -8.41 -2.74
N SER A 369 11.54 -7.70 -1.96
CA SER A 369 11.41 -6.25 -1.72
C SER A 369 11.46 -5.42 -3.01
N ALA A 370 12.30 -5.81 -3.99
CA ALA A 370 12.44 -5.05 -5.24
C ALA A 370 11.20 -5.17 -6.14
N ALA A 371 10.63 -6.37 -6.26
CA ALA A 371 9.40 -6.57 -7.03
C ALA A 371 8.20 -5.90 -6.35
N GLY A 372 8.04 -6.09 -5.03
CA GLY A 372 6.99 -5.45 -4.24
C GLY A 372 7.05 -3.92 -4.30
N SER A 373 8.23 -3.32 -4.18
CA SER A 373 8.39 -1.85 -4.28
C SER A 373 8.06 -1.28 -5.68
N ARG A 374 8.20 -2.07 -6.76
CA ARG A 374 7.72 -1.68 -8.10
C ARG A 374 6.19 -1.74 -8.19
N VAL A 375 5.57 -2.75 -7.59
CA VAL A 375 4.11 -2.88 -7.52
C VAL A 375 3.50 -1.71 -6.75
N LEU A 376 4.01 -1.41 -5.55
CA LEU A 376 3.56 -0.28 -4.74
C LEU A 376 3.67 1.05 -5.50
N ALA A 377 4.74 1.23 -6.28
CA ALA A 377 4.91 2.42 -7.12
C ALA A 377 3.89 2.51 -8.27
N ARG A 378 3.60 1.39 -8.94
CA ARG A 378 2.57 1.34 -10.00
C ARG A 378 1.18 1.62 -9.43
N MET A 379 0.84 1.03 -8.28
CA MET A 379 -0.45 1.24 -7.62
C MET A 379 -0.60 2.66 -7.07
N THR A 380 0.44 3.22 -6.47
CA THR A 380 0.45 4.63 -6.06
C THR A 380 0.24 5.54 -7.27
N SER A 381 0.95 5.28 -8.38
CA SER A 381 0.81 6.07 -9.61
C SER A 381 -0.62 6.01 -10.19
N LEU A 382 -1.30 4.86 -10.08
CA LEU A 382 -2.70 4.70 -10.49
C LEU A 382 -3.63 5.61 -9.66
N ILE A 383 -3.60 5.49 -8.33
CA ILE A 383 -4.55 6.22 -7.46
C ILE A 383 -4.23 7.73 -7.36
N GLU A 384 -2.98 8.13 -7.62
CA GLU A 384 -2.56 9.54 -7.65
C GLU A 384 -2.73 10.20 -9.02
N GLN A 385 -3.13 9.45 -10.06
CA GLN A 385 -3.45 10.04 -11.35
C GLN A 385 -4.60 11.06 -11.20
N ARG A 386 -4.54 12.17 -11.95
CA ARG A 386 -5.58 13.22 -11.93
C ARG A 386 -6.95 12.69 -12.38
N GLY A 387 -6.96 11.73 -13.30
CA GLY A 387 -8.17 11.11 -13.85
C GLY A 387 -8.79 10.05 -12.94
N PHE A 388 -8.08 9.56 -11.93
CA PHE A 388 -8.63 8.58 -10.99
C PHE A 388 -9.69 9.25 -10.11
N PRO A 389 -10.93 8.72 -9.99
CA PRO A 389 -11.98 9.36 -9.22
C PRO A 389 -11.60 9.50 -7.73
N ARG A 390 -11.91 10.66 -7.14
CA ARG A 390 -11.55 10.99 -5.74
C ARG A 390 -12.74 11.45 -4.94
N ASP A 391 -12.73 11.08 -3.67
CA ASP A 391 -13.58 11.68 -2.65
C ASP A 391 -13.24 13.16 -2.53
N ARG A 392 -14.26 14.02 -2.54
CA ARG A 392 -14.05 15.47 -2.51
C ARG A 392 -15.14 16.17 -1.74
N LYS A 393 -14.77 17.29 -1.12
CA LYS A 393 -15.74 18.18 -0.49
C LYS A 393 -16.45 18.99 -1.57
N ALA A 394 -17.78 18.91 -1.62
CA ALA A 394 -18.65 19.69 -2.49
C ALA A 394 -19.54 20.59 -1.61
N GLY A 395 -19.18 21.87 -1.50
CA GLY A 395 -19.80 22.78 -0.53
C GLY A 395 -19.50 22.34 0.91
N GLN A 396 -20.54 22.06 1.69
CA GLN A 396 -20.41 21.58 3.08
C GLN A 396 -20.40 20.05 3.21
N ARG A 397 -20.76 19.30 2.16
CA ARG A 397 -20.87 17.83 2.20
C ARG A 397 -19.69 17.17 1.49
N TRP A 398 -19.35 15.96 1.94
CA TRP A 398 -18.41 15.10 1.22
C TRP A 398 -19.14 14.31 0.15
N ARG A 399 -18.60 14.32 -1.06
CA ARG A 399 -19.00 13.38 -2.11
C ARG A 399 -18.07 12.17 -2.02
N PHE A 400 -18.60 11.10 -1.45
CA PHE A 400 -17.92 9.81 -1.36
C PHE A 400 -18.07 9.04 -2.67
N VAL A 401 -16.94 8.65 -3.25
CA VAL A 401 -16.80 7.81 -4.43
C VAL A 401 -16.39 6.40 -4.02
N GLY A 402 -15.51 6.28 -3.01
CA GLY A 402 -15.13 5.00 -2.40
C GLY A 402 -14.35 4.06 -3.32
N LEU A 403 -13.53 4.61 -4.23
CA LEU A 403 -12.63 3.81 -5.09
C LEU A 403 -11.19 3.80 -4.58
N ARG A 404 -10.74 4.88 -3.96
CA ARG A 404 -9.35 5.04 -3.52
C ARG A 404 -9.08 4.40 -2.17
N GLY A 405 -9.99 4.54 -1.21
CA GLY A 405 -9.82 4.05 0.17
C GLY A 405 -9.36 2.59 0.25
N PRO A 406 -10.12 1.63 -0.31
CA PRO A 406 -9.76 0.21 -0.24
C PRO A 406 -8.39 -0.11 -0.88
N ILE A 407 -8.04 0.56 -1.98
CA ILE A 407 -6.72 0.38 -2.61
C ILE A 407 -5.61 0.95 -1.71
N GLU A 408 -5.81 2.15 -1.17
CA GLU A 408 -4.82 2.82 -0.32
C GLU A 408 -4.61 2.05 0.99
N ALA A 409 -5.67 1.54 1.62
CA ALA A 409 -5.59 0.70 2.82
C ALA A 409 -4.83 -0.61 2.56
N ALA A 410 -5.18 -1.36 1.50
CA ALA A 410 -4.49 -2.59 1.15
C ALA A 410 -3.02 -2.34 0.74
N LEU A 411 -2.74 -1.20 0.09
CA LEU A 411 -1.38 -0.79 -0.26
C LEU A 411 -0.54 -0.52 0.99
N LEU A 412 -1.12 0.16 1.99
CA LEU A 412 -0.47 0.39 3.28
C LEU A 412 -0.17 -0.93 4.01
N ASP A 413 -1.11 -1.89 4.00
CA ASP A 413 -0.88 -3.22 4.59
C ASP A 413 0.25 -3.98 3.89
N VAL A 414 0.24 -4.07 2.56
CA VAL A 414 1.36 -4.67 1.79
C VAL A 414 2.68 -3.95 2.06
N ALA A 415 2.64 -2.63 2.19
CA ALA A 415 3.82 -1.85 2.50
C ALA A 415 4.26 -2.00 3.96
N ALA A 416 3.43 -2.43 4.91
CA ALA A 416 3.84 -2.74 6.28
C ALA A 416 4.34 -4.19 6.39
N ASN A 417 3.61 -5.11 5.76
CA ASN A 417 3.75 -6.56 5.85
C ASN A 417 4.01 -7.18 4.46
N PRO A 418 5.19 -6.96 3.84
CA PRO A 418 5.44 -7.34 2.45
C PRO A 418 5.44 -8.85 2.20
N ASP A 419 5.62 -9.66 3.24
CA ASP A 419 5.66 -11.12 3.17
C ASP A 419 4.28 -11.78 3.36
N ARG A 420 3.23 -11.00 3.67
CA ARG A 420 1.87 -11.51 3.86
C ARG A 420 1.12 -11.60 2.53
N SER A 421 0.86 -12.82 2.07
CA SER A 421 0.13 -13.09 0.82
C SER A 421 -1.30 -12.55 0.82
N GLU A 422 -2.00 -12.59 1.96
CA GLU A 422 -3.37 -12.10 2.09
C GLU A 422 -3.50 -10.61 1.75
N GLY A 423 -2.58 -9.78 2.24
CA GLY A 423 -2.55 -8.34 1.94
C GLY A 423 -2.29 -8.09 0.45
N ALA A 424 -1.41 -8.88 -0.16
CA ALA A 424 -1.13 -8.81 -1.60
C ALA A 424 -2.36 -9.18 -2.45
N ILE A 425 -3.09 -10.23 -2.05
CA ILE A 425 -4.35 -10.64 -2.67
C ILE A 425 -5.42 -9.56 -2.50
N ALA A 426 -5.57 -9.01 -1.30
CA ALA A 426 -6.52 -7.94 -1.01
C ALA A 426 -6.26 -6.68 -1.85
N LEU A 427 -5.00 -6.32 -2.07
CA LEU A 427 -4.62 -5.20 -2.95
C LEU A 427 -5.06 -5.45 -4.39
N LEU A 428 -4.82 -6.65 -4.93
CA LEU A 428 -5.24 -7.00 -6.29
C LEU A 428 -6.76 -7.00 -6.43
N ASP A 429 -7.48 -7.48 -5.43
CA ASP A 429 -8.95 -7.50 -5.40
C ASP A 429 -9.54 -6.09 -5.30
N ALA A 430 -8.97 -5.22 -4.47
CA ALA A 430 -9.37 -3.82 -4.34
C ALA A 430 -9.18 -3.06 -5.66
N VAL A 431 -8.06 -3.30 -6.35
CA VAL A 431 -7.77 -2.71 -7.67
C VAL A 431 -8.75 -3.24 -8.71
N ALA A 432 -8.92 -4.56 -8.83
CA ALA A 432 -9.86 -5.15 -9.80
C ALA A 432 -11.29 -4.62 -9.60
N THR A 433 -11.74 -4.54 -8.35
CA THR A 433 -13.06 -3.99 -7.99
C THR A 433 -13.20 -2.51 -8.37
N ALA A 434 -12.15 -1.72 -8.16
CA ALA A 434 -12.17 -0.31 -8.54
C ALA A 434 -12.20 -0.12 -10.06
N LEU A 435 -11.41 -0.90 -10.81
CA LEU A 435 -11.42 -0.90 -12.28
C LEU A 435 -12.78 -1.35 -12.82
N ASP A 436 -13.39 -2.36 -12.20
CA ASP A 436 -14.75 -2.83 -12.52
C ASP A 436 -15.81 -1.72 -12.37
N ARG A 437 -15.70 -0.89 -11.33
CA ARG A 437 -16.58 0.27 -11.12
C ARG A 437 -16.29 1.41 -12.11
N ILE A 438 -15.02 1.60 -12.49
CA ILE A 438 -14.64 2.56 -13.55
C ILE A 438 -15.24 2.12 -14.88
N ASP A 439 -15.17 0.83 -15.22
CA ASP A 439 -15.67 0.30 -16.48
C ASP A 439 -17.18 0.49 -16.65
N ARG A 440 -17.94 0.30 -15.57
CA ARG A 440 -19.40 0.41 -15.56
C ARG A 440 -19.93 1.85 -15.41
N ASN A 441 -19.06 2.83 -15.19
CA ASN A 441 -19.49 4.22 -14.94
C ASN A 441 -18.95 5.19 -16.00
N ARG A 442 -19.85 5.68 -16.87
CA ARG A 442 -19.51 6.63 -17.95
C ARG A 442 -18.78 7.87 -17.44
N GLY A 443 -19.17 8.42 -16.29
CA GLY A 443 -18.52 9.61 -15.72
C GLY A 443 -17.11 9.35 -15.20
N PHE A 444 -16.80 8.12 -14.75
CA PHE A 444 -15.44 7.75 -14.37
C PHE A 444 -14.53 7.53 -15.59
N ARG A 445 -15.08 6.99 -16.69
CA ARG A 445 -14.34 6.81 -17.95
C ARG A 445 -13.93 8.13 -18.61
N GLU A 446 -14.62 9.23 -18.34
CA GLU A 446 -14.19 10.57 -18.79
C GLU A 446 -12.80 10.95 -18.24
N GLY A 447 -12.42 10.37 -17.09
CA GLY A 447 -11.10 10.57 -16.48
C GLY A 447 -9.95 9.92 -17.23
N ARG A 448 -10.21 9.01 -18.19
CA ARG A 448 -9.19 8.26 -18.96
C ARG A 448 -8.12 7.64 -18.05
N VAL A 449 -8.57 6.82 -17.09
CA VAL A 449 -7.69 6.19 -16.10
C VAL A 449 -6.68 5.28 -16.81
N ARG A 450 -5.40 5.43 -16.45
CA ARG A 450 -4.27 4.67 -17.02
C ARG A 450 -3.55 3.89 -15.95
N TRP A 451 -3.13 2.68 -16.28
CA TRP A 451 -2.32 1.86 -15.39
C TRP A 451 -1.30 1.04 -16.16
N GLU A 452 -0.16 0.79 -15.51
CA GLU A 452 0.87 -0.10 -16.02
C GLU A 452 0.61 -1.53 -15.50
N PRO A 453 0.78 -2.58 -16.31
CA PRO A 453 0.70 -3.95 -15.82
C PRO A 453 1.73 -4.20 -14.71
N LEU A 454 1.50 -5.18 -13.84
CA LEU A 454 2.37 -5.51 -12.71
C LEU A 454 3.52 -6.44 -13.10
N PRO A 455 4.71 -6.32 -12.46
CA PRO A 455 5.83 -7.21 -12.75
C PRO A 455 5.55 -8.64 -12.27
N LEU A 456 5.78 -9.63 -13.14
CA LEU A 456 5.58 -11.05 -12.80
C LEU A 456 6.51 -11.59 -11.70
N ASP A 457 7.66 -10.95 -11.44
CA ASP A 457 8.54 -11.33 -10.33
C ASP A 457 7.85 -11.27 -8.96
N TRP A 458 6.75 -10.53 -8.84
CA TRP A 458 5.97 -10.44 -7.60
C TRP A 458 4.97 -11.60 -7.44
N LEU A 459 4.66 -12.35 -8.50
CA LEU A 459 3.65 -13.41 -8.51
C LEU A 459 3.83 -14.46 -7.39
N PRO A 460 5.05 -14.96 -7.07
CA PRO A 460 5.22 -15.96 -6.01
C PRO A 460 4.80 -15.47 -4.61
N SER A 461 4.85 -14.15 -4.36
CA SER A 461 4.44 -13.58 -3.06
C SER A 461 2.94 -13.74 -2.77
N LEU A 462 2.13 -14.01 -3.81
CA LEU A 462 0.70 -14.26 -3.66
C LEU A 462 0.39 -15.62 -3.02
N PHE A 463 1.38 -16.52 -2.92
CA PHE A 463 1.17 -17.89 -2.49
C PHE A 463 1.96 -18.27 -1.23
N ALA A 464 2.64 -17.32 -0.57
CA ALA A 464 3.43 -17.59 0.64
C ALA A 464 4.39 -18.80 0.51
N ASP A 465 4.99 -18.97 -0.68
CA ASP A 465 5.86 -20.09 -1.05
C ASP A 465 5.17 -21.48 -1.21
N GLU A 466 3.83 -21.52 -1.16
CA GLU A 466 3.03 -22.70 -1.48
C GLU A 466 2.75 -22.83 -2.99
N GLN A 467 2.40 -24.04 -3.44
CA GLN A 467 1.96 -24.26 -4.81
C GLN A 467 0.55 -23.67 -5.03
N PRO A 468 0.29 -23.04 -6.19
CA PRO A 468 -1.06 -22.51 -6.47
C PRO A 468 -2.12 -23.61 -6.47
N GLY A 469 -3.31 -23.31 -5.93
CA GLY A 469 -4.50 -24.15 -6.01
C GLY A 469 -5.01 -24.37 -7.44
N VAL A 470 -6.01 -25.26 -7.62
CA VAL A 470 -6.51 -25.68 -8.94
C VAL A 470 -7.03 -24.48 -9.75
N GLU A 471 -7.82 -23.62 -9.12
CA GLU A 471 -8.40 -22.41 -9.73
C GLU A 471 -7.30 -21.44 -10.18
N ALA A 472 -6.27 -21.24 -9.35
CA ALA A 472 -5.14 -20.40 -9.70
C ALA A 472 -4.34 -21.00 -10.88
N ARG A 473 -4.10 -22.32 -10.89
CA ARG A 473 -3.40 -22.98 -12.01
C ARG A 473 -4.16 -22.87 -13.33
N LEU A 474 -5.47 -23.09 -13.32
CA LEU A 474 -6.32 -22.91 -14.51
C LEU A 474 -6.29 -21.46 -14.99
N ALA A 475 -6.44 -20.49 -14.09
CA ALA A 475 -6.34 -19.08 -14.43
C ALA A 475 -4.98 -18.71 -15.03
N LEU A 476 -3.87 -19.21 -14.46
CA LEU A 476 -2.53 -19.02 -15.02
C LEU A 476 -2.44 -19.57 -16.44
N SER A 477 -2.95 -20.78 -16.69
CA SER A 477 -2.88 -21.41 -18.01
C SER A 477 -3.64 -20.66 -19.10
N LEU A 478 -4.74 -20.01 -18.72
CA LEU A 478 -5.56 -19.21 -19.62
C LEU A 478 -4.91 -17.84 -19.87
N VAL A 479 -4.66 -17.07 -18.81
CA VAL A 479 -4.23 -15.67 -18.92
C VAL A 479 -2.87 -15.56 -19.60
N SER A 480 -1.94 -16.46 -19.25
CA SER A 480 -0.57 -16.43 -19.74
C SER A 480 -0.42 -16.84 -21.22
N ALA A 481 -1.43 -17.51 -21.78
CA ALA A 481 -1.45 -17.93 -23.18
C ALA A 481 -1.73 -16.78 -24.15
N PHE A 482 -2.29 -15.67 -23.67
CA PHE A 482 -2.59 -14.53 -24.53
C PHE A 482 -1.29 -13.86 -25.01
N PRO A 483 -1.23 -13.44 -26.30
CA PRO A 483 -0.06 -12.76 -26.82
C PRO A 483 0.06 -11.36 -26.22
N ALA A 484 1.29 -10.84 -26.14
CA ALA A 484 1.56 -9.52 -25.57
C ALA A 484 0.86 -8.38 -26.34
N ALA A 485 0.61 -8.55 -27.64
CA ALA A 485 -0.12 -7.58 -28.47
C ALA A 485 -1.63 -7.57 -28.20
N LEU A 486 -2.19 -8.65 -27.66
CA LEU A 486 -3.62 -8.78 -27.37
C LEU A 486 -3.82 -9.48 -26.01
N PRO A 487 -3.45 -8.82 -24.90
CA PRO A 487 -3.43 -9.45 -23.58
C PRO A 487 -4.85 -9.69 -23.05
N PHE A 488 -4.98 -10.73 -22.23
CA PHE A 488 -6.24 -11.11 -21.57
C PHE A 488 -6.89 -9.96 -20.80
N ALA A 489 -6.05 -9.11 -20.16
CA ALA A 489 -6.46 -7.90 -19.43
C ALA A 489 -7.48 -7.06 -20.18
N ALA A 490 -7.35 -7.04 -21.49
CA ALA A 490 -8.05 -6.11 -22.33
C ALA A 490 -9.38 -6.72 -22.87
N PHE A 491 -9.66 -7.98 -22.55
CA PHE A 491 -11.00 -8.59 -22.59
C PHE A 491 -11.67 -8.55 -21.21
N ARG A 492 -10.87 -8.69 -20.14
CA ARG A 492 -11.32 -8.66 -18.73
C ARG A 492 -11.74 -7.28 -18.25
N PHE A 493 -10.98 -6.25 -18.60
CA PHE A 493 -11.24 -4.86 -18.26
C PHE A 493 -11.60 -4.10 -19.53
N GLY A 494 -12.39 -3.04 -19.36
CA GLY A 494 -12.78 -2.11 -20.42
C GLY A 494 -11.64 -1.20 -20.83
N VAL A 495 -10.51 -1.77 -21.25
CA VAL A 495 -9.27 -1.04 -21.54
C VAL A 495 -8.81 -1.21 -22.98
N GLU A 496 -8.17 -0.16 -23.46
CA GLU A 496 -7.43 -0.14 -24.72
C GLU A 496 -5.96 -0.49 -24.45
N TRP A 497 -5.36 -1.24 -25.36
CA TRP A 497 -3.96 -1.70 -25.31
C TRP A 497 -3.30 -1.38 -26.66
N GLY A 498 -3.02 -0.10 -26.87
CA GLY A 498 -2.53 0.44 -28.14
C GLY A 498 -2.24 1.93 -28.06
N ARG A 499 -1.68 2.51 -29.13
CA ARG A 499 -1.43 3.95 -29.18
C ARG A 499 -2.67 4.67 -29.70
N GLU A 500 -3.14 5.67 -28.96
CA GLU A 500 -4.16 6.58 -29.48
C GLU A 500 -3.53 7.50 -30.54
N ARG A 501 -4.14 7.57 -31.71
CA ARG A 501 -3.82 8.49 -32.80
C ARG A 501 -5.12 9.08 -33.35
N ASN A 502 -5.23 10.40 -33.38
CA ASN A 502 -6.41 11.11 -33.90
C ASN A 502 -7.76 10.65 -33.30
N GLY A 503 -7.77 10.31 -32.00
CA GLY A 503 -8.97 9.83 -31.30
C GLY A 503 -9.37 8.38 -31.60
N LYS A 504 -8.56 7.63 -32.34
CA LYS A 504 -8.72 6.19 -32.58
C LYS A 504 -7.51 5.42 -32.04
N TYR A 505 -7.75 4.19 -31.57
CA TYR A 505 -6.68 3.29 -31.17
C TYR A 505 -6.24 2.45 -32.37
N GLU A 506 -5.01 2.64 -32.81
CA GLU A 506 -4.40 1.87 -33.91
C GLU A 506 -3.31 0.97 -33.33
N TYR A 507 -3.37 -0.32 -33.66
CA TYR A 507 -2.36 -1.32 -33.29
C TYR A 507 -2.41 -2.53 -34.23
N ASP A 508 -1.27 -3.22 -34.27
CA ASP A 508 -1.01 -4.44 -35.04
C ASP A 508 -0.27 -5.47 -34.17
N TRP A 509 0.20 -6.57 -34.76
CA TRP A 509 0.93 -7.62 -34.06
C TRP A 509 2.29 -7.18 -33.46
N THR A 510 2.84 -6.06 -33.93
CA THR A 510 4.16 -5.55 -33.53
C THR A 510 4.10 -4.43 -32.49
N THR A 511 2.90 -3.91 -32.23
CA THR A 511 2.69 -2.80 -31.30
C THR A 511 3.12 -3.21 -29.88
N LYS A 512 3.91 -2.37 -29.20
CA LYS A 512 4.40 -2.59 -27.83
C LYS A 512 3.86 -1.52 -26.86
N PRO A 513 2.59 -1.62 -26.41
CA PRO A 513 2.06 -0.70 -25.42
C PRO A 513 2.76 -0.92 -24.07
N THR A 514 2.84 0.15 -23.28
CA THR A 514 3.43 0.11 -21.93
C THR A 514 2.39 0.33 -20.83
N CYS A 515 1.16 0.71 -21.19
CA CYS A 515 0.07 0.96 -20.24
C CYS A 515 -1.29 0.66 -20.86
N PHE A 516 -2.26 0.33 -20.00
CA PHE A 516 -3.67 0.22 -20.31
C PHE A 516 -4.37 1.54 -20.07
N GLU A 517 -5.40 1.83 -20.87
CA GLU A 517 -6.26 2.99 -20.66
C GLU A 517 -7.75 2.62 -20.70
N HIS A 518 -8.50 3.07 -19.69
CA HIS A 518 -9.96 3.09 -19.73
C HIS A 518 -10.42 4.28 -20.60
N SER A 519 -10.57 4.05 -21.91
CA SER A 519 -11.04 5.04 -22.88
C SER A 519 -12.45 5.56 -22.56
N LYS A 520 -12.83 6.74 -23.09
CA LYS A 520 -14.15 7.34 -22.79
C LYS A 520 -15.33 6.42 -23.14
N VAL A 521 -15.23 5.67 -24.24
CA VAL A 521 -16.22 4.68 -24.68
C VAL A 521 -15.61 3.30 -24.47
N ALA A 522 -16.35 2.40 -23.82
CA ALA A 522 -15.83 1.07 -23.56
C ALA A 522 -15.60 0.31 -24.89
N PRO A 523 -14.44 -0.36 -25.03
CA PRO A 523 -14.10 -1.01 -26.29
C PRO A 523 -14.92 -2.30 -26.46
N ALA A 524 -15.30 -2.64 -27.70
CA ALA A 524 -16.14 -3.80 -28.01
C ALA A 524 -15.53 -5.16 -27.63
N ARG A 525 -14.22 -5.18 -27.39
CA ARG A 525 -13.46 -6.35 -26.91
C ARG A 525 -13.66 -6.64 -25.42
N TRP A 526 -14.15 -5.67 -24.65
CA TRP A 526 -14.57 -5.89 -23.27
C TRP A 526 -15.88 -6.67 -23.25
N VAL A 527 -15.78 -7.95 -22.91
CA VAL A 527 -16.91 -8.90 -22.88
C VAL A 527 -17.14 -9.47 -21.48
N TRP A 528 -16.36 -9.04 -20.50
CA TRP A 528 -16.44 -9.52 -19.13
C TRP A 528 -17.61 -8.87 -18.38
N GLY A 529 -18.59 -9.69 -17.97
CA GLY A 529 -19.83 -9.22 -17.36
C GLY A 529 -20.38 -10.20 -16.32
N PRO A 530 -21.53 -9.88 -15.70
CA PRO A 530 -22.21 -10.81 -14.79
C PRO A 530 -22.73 -12.02 -15.58
N GLY A 531 -22.67 -13.21 -14.97
CA GLY A 531 -23.15 -14.46 -15.54
C GLY A 531 -22.29 -15.66 -15.15
N GLU A 532 -22.63 -16.83 -15.67
CA GLU A 532 -21.86 -18.07 -15.51
C GLU A 532 -20.47 -17.93 -16.14
N LEU A 533 -19.45 -18.38 -15.42
CA LEU A 533 -18.06 -18.16 -15.82
C LEU A 533 -17.74 -18.85 -17.14
N ALA A 534 -18.27 -20.06 -17.37
CA ALA A 534 -18.12 -20.80 -18.61
C ALA A 534 -18.55 -19.96 -19.83
N ARG A 535 -19.74 -19.34 -19.76
CA ARG A 535 -20.27 -18.47 -20.82
C ARG A 535 -19.42 -17.21 -21.01
N VAL A 536 -18.92 -16.60 -19.93
CA VAL A 536 -18.04 -15.42 -20.00
C VAL A 536 -16.71 -15.78 -20.68
N ILE A 537 -16.07 -16.90 -20.30
CA ILE A 537 -14.84 -17.37 -20.92
C ILE A 537 -15.08 -17.74 -22.40
N GLY A 538 -16.21 -18.38 -22.73
CA GLY A 538 -16.58 -18.67 -24.11
C GLY A 538 -16.80 -17.40 -24.96
N ALA A 539 -17.34 -16.33 -24.37
CA ALA A 539 -17.44 -15.03 -25.02
C ALA A 539 -16.05 -14.39 -25.25
N VAL A 540 -15.12 -14.54 -24.29
CA VAL A 540 -13.72 -14.13 -24.46
C VAL A 540 -13.08 -14.88 -25.63
N LEU A 541 -13.26 -16.19 -25.76
CA LEU A 541 -12.73 -16.97 -26.89
C LEU A 541 -13.27 -16.47 -28.22
N SER A 542 -14.60 -16.32 -28.31
CA SER A 542 -15.27 -15.86 -29.52
C SER A 542 -14.76 -14.47 -29.94
N ARG A 543 -14.62 -13.55 -28.98
CA ARG A 543 -14.11 -12.20 -29.25
C ARG A 543 -12.61 -12.19 -29.56
N LYS A 544 -11.82 -13.05 -28.93
CA LYS A 544 -10.39 -13.23 -29.25
C LYS A 544 -10.23 -13.63 -30.72
N LEU A 545 -10.93 -14.67 -31.18
CA LEU A 545 -10.87 -15.12 -32.57
C LEU A 545 -11.24 -14.01 -33.57
N PHE A 546 -12.25 -13.19 -33.23
CA PHE A 546 -12.63 -12.03 -34.05
C PHE A 546 -11.52 -10.96 -34.13
N GLU A 547 -10.91 -10.59 -32.99
CA GLU A 547 -9.80 -9.63 -32.98
C GLU A 547 -8.56 -10.18 -33.69
N GLU A 548 -8.29 -11.47 -33.54
CA GLU A 548 -7.22 -12.20 -34.21
C GLU A 548 -7.39 -12.16 -35.74
N ALA A 549 -8.60 -12.43 -36.25
CA ALA A 549 -8.90 -12.31 -37.68
C ALA A 549 -8.74 -10.85 -38.18
N ARG A 550 -9.14 -9.87 -37.38
CA ARG A 550 -8.95 -8.44 -37.70
C ARG A 550 -7.47 -8.08 -37.81
N LEU A 551 -6.63 -8.63 -36.92
CA LEU A 551 -5.19 -8.38 -36.92
C LEU A 551 -4.46 -9.14 -38.04
N ASP A 552 -4.95 -10.30 -38.48
CA ASP A 552 -4.39 -11.03 -39.63
C ASP A 552 -4.52 -10.23 -40.94
N GLY A 553 -5.50 -9.33 -41.03
CA GLY A 553 -5.62 -8.36 -42.13
C GLY A 553 -4.59 -7.23 -42.10
N THR A 554 -3.73 -7.16 -41.09
CA THR A 554 -2.61 -6.20 -41.06
C THR A 554 -1.40 -6.79 -41.79
N ASN A 555 -0.55 -5.95 -42.39
CA ASN A 555 0.71 -6.39 -43.03
C ASN A 555 1.80 -6.81 -42.02
N THR A 556 1.42 -7.33 -40.86
CA THR A 556 2.34 -7.75 -39.80
C THR A 556 2.19 -9.22 -39.49
N THR A 557 3.30 -9.89 -39.21
CA THR A 557 3.31 -11.32 -38.91
C THR A 557 2.79 -11.59 -37.50
N ARG A 558 1.86 -12.53 -37.38
CA ARG A 558 1.35 -13.00 -36.09
C ARG A 558 2.47 -13.66 -35.26
N PRO A 559 2.59 -13.36 -33.95
CA PRO A 559 3.53 -14.06 -33.08
C PRO A 559 3.13 -15.53 -32.88
N GLN A 560 4.12 -16.40 -32.70
CA GLN A 560 3.85 -17.80 -32.36
C GLN A 560 3.06 -17.90 -31.05
N ALA A 561 2.02 -18.75 -31.04
CA ALA A 561 1.24 -19.00 -29.83
C ALA A 561 2.10 -19.65 -28.73
N ARG A 562 1.71 -19.40 -27.48
CA ARG A 562 2.50 -19.72 -26.30
C ARG A 562 1.63 -20.43 -25.27
N ALA A 563 2.23 -21.37 -24.53
CA ALA A 563 1.62 -21.99 -23.35
C ALA A 563 2.66 -22.06 -22.24
N PRO A 564 3.03 -20.90 -21.67
CA PRO A 564 4.12 -20.84 -20.70
C PRO A 564 3.78 -21.55 -19.39
N PHE A 565 2.49 -21.61 -19.05
CA PHE A 565 1.96 -22.41 -17.95
C PHE A 565 0.84 -23.26 -18.54
N ALA A 566 0.98 -24.59 -18.47
CA ALA A 566 -0.02 -25.50 -18.98
C ALA A 566 -0.96 -25.98 -17.87
N ALA A 567 -2.26 -26.05 -18.16
CA ALA A 567 -3.24 -26.73 -17.33
C ALA A 567 -2.91 -28.23 -17.26
N ARG A 568 -3.10 -28.82 -16.09
CA ARG A 568 -3.02 -30.27 -15.92
C ARG A 568 -4.32 -30.90 -16.41
N LEU A 569 -4.26 -32.09 -16.99
CA LEU A 569 -5.46 -32.82 -17.42
C LEU A 569 -6.42 -33.11 -16.25
N ALA A 570 -5.89 -33.33 -15.04
CA ALA A 570 -6.69 -33.46 -13.83
C ALA A 570 -7.47 -32.18 -13.47
N ASP A 571 -6.84 -31.01 -13.62
CA ASP A 571 -7.49 -29.72 -13.35
C ASP A 571 -8.64 -29.47 -14.35
N LEU A 572 -8.45 -29.89 -15.61
CA LEU A 572 -9.51 -29.82 -16.63
C LEU A 572 -10.66 -30.80 -16.38
N ASN A 573 -10.40 -32.01 -15.87
CA ASN A 573 -11.48 -32.91 -15.47
C ASN A 573 -12.35 -32.30 -14.37
N GLN A 574 -11.75 -31.62 -13.39
CA GLN A 574 -12.52 -30.88 -12.38
C GLN A 574 -13.32 -29.73 -13.00
N TRP A 575 -12.74 -29.01 -13.96
CA TRP A 575 -13.46 -27.99 -14.73
C TRP A 575 -14.69 -28.57 -15.43
N PHE A 576 -14.55 -29.70 -16.13
CA PHE A 576 -15.65 -30.37 -16.82
C PHE A 576 -16.71 -30.94 -15.87
N ALA A 577 -16.30 -31.49 -14.74
CA ALA A 577 -17.21 -32.01 -13.71
C ALA A 577 -18.00 -30.90 -13.00
N GLY A 578 -17.54 -29.64 -13.06
CA GLY A 578 -18.14 -28.54 -12.30
C GLY A 578 -17.70 -28.50 -10.83
N ASP A 579 -16.65 -29.24 -10.46
CA ASP A 579 -16.16 -29.42 -9.09
C ASP A 579 -15.13 -28.32 -8.69
N LEU A 580 -15.33 -27.08 -9.12
CA LEU A 580 -14.43 -25.96 -8.85
C LEU A 580 -15.16 -24.76 -8.23
N ASP A 581 -14.45 -23.99 -7.40
CA ASP A 581 -14.94 -22.68 -7.01
C ASP A 581 -14.77 -21.69 -8.16
N GLU A 582 -15.81 -21.57 -9.01
CA GLU A 582 -15.79 -20.68 -10.16
C GLU A 582 -15.70 -19.19 -9.77
N ALA A 583 -16.18 -18.81 -8.58
CA ALA A 583 -16.03 -17.44 -8.10
C ALA A 583 -14.57 -17.13 -7.75
N LEU A 584 -13.87 -18.08 -7.13
CA LEU A 584 -12.43 -17.99 -6.89
C LEU A 584 -11.62 -18.02 -8.18
N LEU A 585 -11.97 -18.88 -9.15
CA LEU A 585 -11.35 -18.90 -10.47
C LEU A 585 -11.52 -17.55 -11.20
N ALA A 586 -12.72 -16.97 -11.17
CA ALA A 586 -12.98 -15.64 -11.74
C ALA A 586 -12.14 -14.53 -11.07
N ARG A 587 -11.96 -14.60 -9.75
CA ARG A 587 -11.06 -13.68 -9.02
C ARG A 587 -9.61 -13.88 -9.45
N TRP A 588 -9.12 -15.11 -9.58
CA TRP A 588 -7.75 -15.37 -10.06
C TRP A 588 -7.52 -14.89 -11.49
N LEU A 589 -8.48 -15.09 -12.40
CA LEU A 589 -8.44 -14.52 -13.75
C LEU A 589 -8.32 -12.99 -13.70
N SER A 590 -9.08 -12.34 -12.82
CA SER A 590 -9.03 -10.88 -12.62
C SER A 590 -7.70 -10.40 -12.03
N ARG A 591 -7.13 -11.14 -11.07
CA ARG A 591 -5.84 -10.84 -10.45
C ARG A 591 -4.71 -10.95 -11.46
N PHE A 592 -4.65 -12.04 -12.21
CA PHE A 592 -3.61 -12.28 -13.22
C PHE A 592 -3.71 -11.37 -14.44
N ALA A 593 -4.92 -10.89 -14.76
CA ALA A 593 -5.13 -9.86 -15.77
C ALA A 593 -4.36 -8.55 -15.48
N LEU A 594 -3.99 -8.29 -14.22
CA LEU A 594 -3.24 -7.08 -13.86
C LEU A 594 -1.73 -7.20 -14.14
N PHE A 595 -1.20 -8.39 -14.46
CA PHE A 595 0.23 -8.64 -14.65
C PHE A 595 0.71 -8.50 -16.10
N ASP A 596 2.02 -8.27 -16.25
CA ASP A 596 2.71 -8.19 -17.52
C ASP A 596 3.18 -9.58 -17.98
N TRP A 597 2.45 -10.18 -18.93
CA TRP A 597 2.77 -11.50 -19.51
C TRP A 597 3.66 -11.43 -20.76
N SER A 598 4.26 -10.27 -21.06
CA SER A 598 5.16 -10.14 -22.20
C SER A 598 6.43 -10.98 -22.02
N THR A 599 7.01 -10.93 -20.81
CA THR A 599 8.26 -11.61 -20.43
C THR A 599 8.06 -12.37 -19.14
N ILE A 600 8.42 -13.67 -19.13
CA ILE A 600 8.20 -14.55 -17.98
C ILE A 600 9.54 -14.90 -17.35
N PRO A 601 9.83 -14.41 -16.13
CA PRO A 601 11.09 -14.67 -15.43
C PRO A 601 11.30 -16.17 -15.17
N GLN A 602 12.55 -16.64 -15.25
CA GLN A 602 12.89 -18.05 -15.03
C GLN A 602 12.50 -18.54 -13.63
N LYS A 603 12.65 -17.70 -12.59
CA LYS A 603 12.23 -18.01 -11.22
C LYS A 603 10.74 -18.31 -11.13
N VAL A 604 9.91 -17.54 -11.83
CA VAL A 604 8.45 -17.74 -11.88
C VAL A 604 8.11 -19.03 -12.64
N ARG A 605 8.85 -19.36 -13.72
CA ARG A 605 8.68 -20.64 -14.42
C ARG A 605 8.99 -21.83 -13.52
N ALA A 606 10.10 -21.79 -12.80
CA ALA A 606 10.51 -22.86 -11.90
C ALA A 606 9.52 -23.07 -10.75
N PHE A 607 8.99 -21.98 -10.18
CA PHE A 607 7.99 -22.03 -9.10
C PHE A 607 6.72 -22.80 -9.49
N MET A 608 6.34 -22.78 -10.77
CA MET A 608 5.11 -23.39 -11.26
C MET A 608 5.28 -24.80 -11.82
N GLN A 609 6.49 -25.39 -11.73
CA GLN A 609 6.72 -26.78 -12.12
C GLN A 609 6.22 -27.70 -11.01
N GLY A 610 5.27 -28.59 -11.33
CA GLY A 610 4.79 -29.62 -10.41
C GLY A 610 4.70 -30.98 -11.09
N GLU A 611 4.64 -32.04 -10.28
CA GLU A 611 4.57 -33.42 -10.77
C GLU A 611 3.36 -33.65 -11.67
N VAL A 612 3.61 -34.26 -12.83
CA VAL A 612 2.59 -34.70 -13.77
C VAL A 612 2.14 -36.10 -13.34
N ARG A 613 0.93 -36.21 -12.79
CA ARG A 613 0.31 -37.52 -12.57
C ARG A 613 -0.47 -37.94 -13.82
N PRO A 614 -0.45 -39.23 -14.20
CA PRO A 614 -1.28 -39.72 -15.29
C PRO A 614 -2.75 -39.58 -14.91
N SER A 615 -3.51 -38.82 -15.70
CA SER A 615 -4.96 -38.70 -15.55
C SER A 615 -5.68 -39.68 -16.49
N ARG A 616 -6.83 -40.20 -16.04
CA ARG A 616 -7.77 -40.90 -16.91
C ARG A 616 -8.26 -39.91 -17.98
N VAL A 617 -8.24 -40.36 -19.23
CA VAL A 617 -8.75 -39.57 -20.37
C VAL A 617 -10.22 -39.92 -20.55
N ASP A 618 -11.10 -38.99 -20.19
CA ASP A 618 -12.53 -39.11 -20.38
C ASP A 618 -12.96 -38.53 -21.74
N GLY A 619 -14.24 -38.70 -22.10
CA GLY A 619 -14.77 -38.32 -23.41
C GLY A 619 -14.54 -36.84 -23.77
N GLU A 620 -14.75 -35.93 -22.82
CA GLU A 620 -14.56 -34.49 -23.04
C GLU A 620 -13.08 -34.11 -23.20
N LEU A 621 -12.15 -34.78 -22.51
CA LEU A 621 -10.70 -34.60 -22.76
C LEU A 621 -10.30 -35.15 -24.14
N ALA A 622 -10.87 -36.28 -24.56
CA ALA A 622 -10.63 -36.80 -25.91
C ALA A 622 -11.12 -35.80 -26.97
N LEU A 623 -12.34 -35.28 -26.83
CA LEU A 623 -12.89 -34.23 -27.69
C LEU A 623 -12.04 -32.96 -27.66
N LEU A 624 -11.53 -32.55 -26.49
CA LEU A 624 -10.62 -31.42 -26.36
C LEU A 624 -9.36 -31.63 -27.19
N GLY A 625 -8.77 -32.83 -27.16
CA GLY A 625 -7.63 -33.21 -27.99
C GLY A 625 -7.87 -33.12 -29.50
N LEU A 626 -9.11 -33.33 -29.93
CA LEU A 626 -9.52 -33.17 -31.33
C LEU A 626 -9.74 -31.69 -31.69
N MET A 627 -10.42 -30.92 -30.84
CA MET A 627 -10.90 -29.57 -31.18
C MET A 627 -9.89 -28.47 -30.86
N GLN A 628 -9.17 -28.57 -29.74
CA GLN A 628 -8.24 -27.53 -29.30
C GLN A 628 -7.14 -27.22 -30.33
N PRO A 629 -6.50 -28.20 -31.02
CA PRO A 629 -5.45 -27.88 -32.00
C PRO A 629 -5.91 -27.10 -33.25
N LEU A 630 -7.23 -26.97 -33.48
CA LEU A 630 -7.81 -26.14 -34.54
C LEU A 630 -8.03 -24.70 -34.08
N VAL A 631 -8.11 -24.46 -32.77
CA VAL A 631 -8.30 -23.15 -32.14
C VAL A 631 -6.97 -22.57 -31.65
N ASP A 632 -6.15 -23.41 -31.03
CA ASP A 632 -4.81 -23.10 -30.54
C ASP A 632 -3.80 -23.12 -31.70
N GLN A 633 -3.17 -21.97 -31.94
CA GLN A 633 -2.23 -21.75 -33.03
C GLN A 633 -0.84 -22.36 -32.79
N ARG A 634 -0.60 -23.01 -31.64
CA ARG A 634 0.65 -23.77 -31.42
C ARG A 634 0.72 -24.96 -32.36
N SER A 635 1.94 -25.30 -32.80
CA SER A 635 2.21 -26.49 -33.61
C SER A 635 1.67 -27.75 -32.96
N LEU A 636 1.23 -28.69 -33.78
CA LEU A 636 0.82 -30.02 -33.33
C LEU A 636 1.79 -31.04 -33.93
N ILE A 637 2.73 -31.48 -33.10
CA ILE A 637 3.76 -32.44 -33.49
C ILE A 637 3.36 -33.81 -32.96
N VAL A 638 3.16 -34.76 -33.89
CA VAL A 638 2.69 -36.11 -33.56
C VAL A 638 3.67 -37.11 -34.11
N ARG A 639 4.23 -37.98 -33.26
CA ARG A 639 5.31 -38.90 -33.65
C ARG A 639 4.90 -39.84 -34.78
N SER A 640 3.62 -40.19 -34.84
CA SER A 640 3.08 -41.09 -35.86
C SER A 640 2.86 -40.43 -37.23
N ILE A 641 2.93 -39.10 -37.35
CA ILE A 641 2.73 -38.37 -38.60
C ILE A 641 4.09 -37.87 -39.14
N PRO A 642 4.45 -38.11 -40.41
CA PRO A 642 5.77 -37.72 -40.95
C PRO A 642 6.03 -36.21 -40.98
N ARG A 643 4.97 -35.38 -40.96
CA ARG A 643 5.09 -33.92 -40.94
C ARG A 643 5.58 -33.43 -39.57
N LYS A 644 6.49 -32.46 -39.58
CA LYS A 644 6.97 -31.79 -38.37
C LYS A 644 5.86 -31.02 -37.63
N ASP A 645 4.89 -30.47 -38.36
CA ASP A 645 3.68 -29.86 -37.82
C ASP A 645 2.48 -30.29 -38.68
N VAL A 646 1.42 -30.81 -38.04
CA VAL A 646 0.17 -31.19 -38.72
C VAL A 646 -0.46 -29.98 -39.41
N PHE A 647 -0.33 -28.79 -38.81
CA PHE A 647 -1.00 -27.57 -39.26
C PHE A 647 -0.04 -26.50 -39.76
N ALA A 648 1.03 -26.90 -40.46
CA ALA A 648 1.90 -25.95 -41.14
C ALA A 648 1.07 -25.00 -42.03
N GLU A 649 1.46 -23.73 -42.14
CA GLU A 649 0.69 -22.68 -42.84
C GLU A 649 0.32 -23.08 -44.28
N GLU A 650 1.22 -23.78 -44.97
CA GLU A 650 1.06 -24.33 -46.32
C GLU A 650 -0.18 -25.24 -46.48
N THR A 651 -0.65 -25.86 -45.40
CA THR A 651 -1.81 -26.76 -45.44
C THR A 651 -3.14 -26.02 -45.57
N GLY A 652 -3.20 -24.75 -45.18
CA GLY A 652 -4.45 -23.97 -45.11
C GLY A 652 -5.52 -24.59 -44.19
N ALA A 653 -5.17 -25.60 -43.39
CA ALA A 653 -6.12 -26.38 -42.60
C ALA A 653 -6.59 -25.67 -41.33
N ARG A 654 -5.79 -24.71 -40.83
CA ARG A 654 -6.09 -23.93 -39.63
C ARG A 654 -6.32 -22.47 -40.01
N THR A 655 -7.57 -22.02 -39.93
CA THR A 655 -7.94 -20.61 -40.14
C THR A 655 -8.81 -20.09 -38.99
N THR A 656 -8.82 -18.77 -38.80
CA THR A 656 -9.63 -18.11 -37.75
C THR A 656 -11.13 -18.28 -37.99
N GLU A 657 -11.57 -18.32 -39.25
CA GLU A 657 -12.97 -18.56 -39.64
C GLU A 657 -13.40 -19.99 -39.31
N ALA A 658 -12.52 -20.96 -39.56
CA ALA A 658 -12.78 -22.36 -39.21
C ALA A 658 -12.89 -22.53 -37.69
N ALA A 659 -11.99 -21.89 -36.92
CA ALA A 659 -12.05 -21.89 -35.46
C ALA A 659 -13.33 -21.21 -34.94
N HIS A 660 -13.74 -20.08 -35.52
CA HIS A 660 -14.98 -19.38 -35.15
C HIS A 660 -16.23 -20.23 -35.43
N SER A 661 -16.27 -20.88 -36.60
CA SER A 661 -17.36 -21.79 -36.98
C SER A 661 -17.43 -22.99 -36.03
N LEU A 662 -16.28 -23.56 -35.67
CA LEU A 662 -16.18 -24.65 -34.72
C LEU A 662 -16.74 -24.27 -33.35
N VAL A 663 -16.32 -23.12 -32.81
CA VAL A 663 -16.83 -22.59 -31.53
C VAL A 663 -18.35 -22.38 -31.60
N THR A 664 -18.86 -21.82 -32.70
CA THR A 664 -20.30 -21.56 -32.87
C THR A 664 -21.12 -22.87 -32.88
N LEU A 665 -20.65 -23.90 -33.58
CA LEU A 665 -21.29 -25.21 -33.64
C LEU A 665 -21.30 -25.93 -32.30
N ILE A 666 -20.21 -25.83 -31.53
CA ILE A 666 -20.16 -26.41 -30.19
C ILE A 666 -21.17 -25.71 -29.29
N ARG A 667 -21.19 -24.37 -29.25
CA ARG A 667 -22.12 -23.61 -28.39
C ARG A 667 -23.60 -23.85 -28.71
N SER A 668 -23.92 -24.17 -29.96
CA SER A 668 -25.29 -24.55 -30.35
C SER A 668 -25.64 -26.01 -30.04
N GLY A 669 -24.73 -26.77 -29.41
CA GLY A 669 -24.92 -28.18 -29.08
C GLY A 669 -24.73 -29.14 -30.26
N ASN A 670 -24.29 -28.66 -31.42
CA ASN A 670 -24.14 -29.46 -32.63
C ASN A 670 -22.72 -30.05 -32.75
N LEU A 671 -22.35 -30.93 -31.81
CA LEU A 671 -21.03 -31.54 -31.75
C LEU A 671 -20.71 -32.45 -32.94
N ASP A 672 -21.71 -33.09 -33.54
CA ASP A 672 -21.49 -33.91 -34.73
C ASP A 672 -21.04 -33.06 -35.92
N ALA A 673 -21.67 -31.89 -36.14
CA ALA A 673 -21.24 -30.95 -37.17
C ALA A 673 -19.86 -30.36 -36.86
N ALA A 674 -19.58 -30.04 -35.59
CA ALA A 674 -18.25 -29.59 -35.16
C ALA A 674 -17.18 -30.65 -35.44
N THR A 675 -17.48 -31.92 -35.19
CA THR A 675 -16.57 -33.05 -35.43
C THR A 675 -16.35 -33.32 -36.91
N ARG A 676 -17.39 -33.19 -37.75
CA ARG A 676 -17.24 -33.24 -39.22
C ARG A 676 -16.39 -32.09 -39.74
N LEU A 677 -16.59 -30.88 -39.25
CA LEU A 677 -15.77 -29.72 -39.60
C LEU A 677 -14.30 -29.95 -39.22
N ALA A 678 -14.06 -30.41 -37.99
CA ALA A 678 -12.72 -30.76 -37.54
C ALA A 678 -12.07 -31.82 -38.43
N GLY A 679 -12.78 -32.92 -38.69
CA GLY A 679 -12.29 -34.00 -39.56
C GLY A 679 -11.94 -33.54 -40.97
N SER A 680 -12.73 -32.63 -41.55
CA SER A 680 -12.42 -32.00 -42.84
C SER A 680 -11.10 -31.22 -42.80
N ARG A 681 -10.88 -30.42 -41.74
CA ARG A 681 -9.62 -29.67 -41.56
C ARG A 681 -8.42 -30.59 -41.35
N TYR A 682 -8.56 -31.65 -40.55
CA TYR A 682 -7.49 -32.65 -40.39
C TYR A 682 -7.19 -33.40 -41.69
N ALA A 683 -8.20 -33.70 -42.51
CA ALA A 683 -8.01 -34.30 -43.83
C ALA A 683 -7.24 -33.37 -44.77
N MET A 684 -7.54 -32.06 -44.78
CA MET A 684 -6.74 -31.05 -45.50
C MET A 684 -5.28 -31.04 -45.03
N ALA A 685 -5.06 -31.18 -43.72
CA ALA A 685 -3.74 -31.31 -43.11
C ALA A 685 -3.05 -32.69 -43.36
N GLY A 686 -3.69 -33.62 -44.08
CA GLY A 686 -3.15 -34.96 -44.35
C GLY A 686 -3.20 -35.92 -43.17
N ALA A 687 -3.89 -35.56 -42.08
CA ALA A 687 -4.11 -36.41 -40.91
C ALA A 687 -5.46 -37.14 -41.03
N ARG A 688 -5.43 -38.46 -41.29
CA ARG A 688 -6.65 -39.27 -41.41
C ARG A 688 -7.13 -39.73 -40.03
N LEU A 689 -8.29 -39.24 -39.62
CA LEU A 689 -8.93 -39.65 -38.37
C LEU A 689 -9.60 -41.02 -38.47
N ALA A 690 -9.77 -41.70 -37.34
CA ALA A 690 -10.61 -42.88 -37.20
C ALA A 690 -12.10 -42.50 -37.34
N SER A 691 -12.89 -43.39 -37.93
CA SER A 691 -14.34 -43.27 -37.99
C SER A 691 -14.97 -43.89 -36.75
N PHE A 692 -15.94 -43.20 -36.16
CA PHE A 692 -16.69 -43.68 -35.00
C PHE A 692 -18.18 -43.63 -35.32
N ASP A 693 -18.88 -44.74 -35.11
CA ASP A 693 -20.34 -44.83 -35.21
C ASP A 693 -20.95 -44.56 -33.83
N ALA A 694 -20.68 -43.37 -33.29
CA ALA A 694 -21.17 -42.93 -31.98
C ALA A 694 -21.57 -41.45 -32.04
N ALA A 695 -22.64 -41.08 -31.34
CA ALA A 695 -23.02 -39.68 -31.17
C ALA A 695 -22.02 -38.97 -30.25
N PHE A 696 -21.59 -37.77 -30.63
CA PHE A 696 -20.70 -36.97 -29.80
C PHE A 696 -21.51 -36.05 -28.88
N GLY A 697 -21.21 -36.06 -27.58
CA GLY A 697 -21.88 -35.25 -26.57
C GLY A 697 -20.92 -34.64 -25.56
N THR A 698 -21.36 -33.54 -24.95
CA THR A 698 -20.72 -32.88 -23.80
C THR A 698 -21.83 -32.49 -22.82
N HIS A 699 -21.52 -32.50 -21.52
CA HIS A 699 -22.48 -32.18 -20.48
C HIS A 699 -22.89 -30.70 -20.54
N ASP A 700 -21.93 -29.83 -20.84
CA ASP A 700 -22.12 -28.38 -20.89
C ASP A 700 -21.31 -27.79 -22.07
N PRO A 701 -22.00 -27.40 -23.16
CA PRO A 701 -21.32 -26.87 -24.34
C PRO A 701 -20.53 -25.58 -24.09
N ASP A 702 -21.00 -24.68 -23.21
CA ASP A 702 -20.29 -23.44 -22.91
C ASP A 702 -19.02 -23.73 -22.08
N ARG A 703 -19.07 -24.71 -21.17
CA ARG A 703 -17.91 -25.20 -20.41
C ARG A 703 -16.88 -25.88 -21.31
N PHE A 704 -17.32 -26.62 -22.31
CA PHE A 704 -16.43 -27.18 -23.32
C PHE A 704 -15.76 -26.09 -24.16
N VAL A 705 -16.52 -25.09 -24.61
CA VAL A 705 -15.93 -23.96 -25.34
C VAL A 705 -14.94 -23.18 -24.49
N ALA A 706 -15.24 -22.96 -23.20
CA ALA A 706 -14.31 -22.34 -22.28
C ALA A 706 -13.02 -23.16 -22.12
N ALA A 707 -13.12 -24.49 -22.12
CA ALA A 707 -11.98 -25.39 -22.00
C ALA A 707 -10.97 -25.26 -23.15
N LEU A 708 -11.43 -24.82 -24.34
CA LEU A 708 -10.55 -24.56 -25.49
C LEU A 708 -9.54 -23.42 -25.23
N LEU A 709 -9.80 -22.53 -24.26
CA LEU A 709 -8.87 -21.47 -23.87
C LEU A 709 -7.82 -21.90 -22.84
N PHE A 710 -8.03 -22.99 -22.09
CA PHE A 710 -7.03 -23.50 -21.16
C PHE A 710 -5.93 -24.23 -21.93
N THR A 711 -4.74 -23.66 -21.98
CA THR A 711 -3.64 -24.29 -22.70
C THR A 711 -3.12 -25.51 -21.95
N ILE A 712 -3.06 -26.68 -22.62
CA ILE A 712 -2.40 -27.89 -22.07
C ILE A 712 -1.01 -28.07 -22.68
N SER A 713 -0.19 -28.96 -22.10
CA SER A 713 1.17 -29.20 -22.57
C SER A 713 1.19 -29.74 -24.00
N ASP A 714 2.23 -29.45 -24.80
CA ASP A 714 2.32 -29.97 -26.17
C ASP A 714 2.37 -31.50 -26.21
N ARG A 715 2.91 -32.13 -25.15
CA ARG A 715 2.86 -33.58 -24.95
C ARG A 715 1.43 -34.07 -24.81
N ASP A 716 0.65 -33.46 -23.93
CA ASP A 716 -0.74 -33.89 -23.69
C ASP A 716 -1.61 -33.64 -24.92
N ARG A 717 -1.39 -32.54 -25.66
CA ARG A 717 -2.06 -32.28 -26.96
C ARG A 717 -1.82 -33.41 -27.94
N ALA A 718 -0.56 -33.81 -28.12
CA ALA A 718 -0.20 -34.91 -29.01
C ALA A 718 -0.81 -36.24 -28.55
N VAL A 719 -0.71 -36.56 -27.26
CA VAL A 719 -1.23 -37.81 -26.69
C VAL A 719 -2.76 -37.91 -26.82
N LEU A 720 -3.48 -36.81 -26.57
CA LEU A 720 -4.94 -36.79 -26.74
C LEU A 720 -5.33 -36.88 -28.22
N PHE A 721 -4.62 -36.19 -29.11
CA PHE A 721 -4.90 -36.22 -30.54
C PHE A 721 -4.58 -37.58 -31.18
N GLU A 722 -3.50 -38.27 -30.78
CA GLU A 722 -3.11 -39.58 -31.33
C GLU A 722 -4.22 -40.63 -31.22
N ARG A 723 -5.11 -40.51 -30.23
CA ARG A 723 -6.27 -41.39 -30.03
C ARG A 723 -7.30 -41.30 -31.17
N TRP A 724 -7.29 -40.20 -31.92
CA TRP A 724 -8.19 -39.97 -33.04
C TRP A 724 -7.62 -40.44 -34.36
N LEU A 725 -6.34 -40.83 -34.43
CA LEU A 725 -5.72 -41.27 -35.68
C LEU A 725 -6.16 -42.68 -36.05
N ARG A 726 -6.35 -42.90 -37.36
CA ARG A 726 -6.65 -44.24 -37.87
C ARG A 726 -5.46 -45.17 -37.54
N PRO A 727 -5.71 -46.36 -36.95
CA PRO A 727 -4.65 -47.33 -36.70
C PRO A 727 -3.92 -47.68 -38.00
N ARG A 728 -2.59 -47.52 -38.03
CA ARG A 728 -1.78 -47.99 -39.14
C ARG A 728 -1.61 -49.50 -39.02
N ARG A 729 -1.81 -50.26 -40.11
CA ARG A 729 -1.34 -51.65 -40.18
C ARG A 729 0.18 -51.65 -39.97
N ARG A 730 0.67 -52.38 -38.97
CA ARG A 730 2.11 -52.68 -38.86
C ARG A 730 2.55 -53.38 -40.16
N PRO A 731 3.68 -53.00 -40.78
CA PRO A 731 4.23 -53.79 -41.86
C PRO A 731 4.55 -55.20 -41.32
N PRO A 732 4.23 -56.28 -42.05
CA PRO A 732 4.60 -57.62 -41.64
C PRO A 732 6.13 -57.74 -41.70
N GLY A 733 6.80 -57.91 -40.55
CA GLY A 733 8.24 -58.20 -40.52
C GLY A 733 9.10 -57.54 -39.44
N GLY A 734 8.54 -56.81 -38.47
CA GLY A 734 9.34 -56.25 -37.35
C GLY A 734 9.56 -57.27 -36.23
N ILE A 735 10.78 -57.80 -36.12
CA ILE A 735 11.24 -58.74 -35.08
C ILE A 735 11.04 -58.12 -33.68
N ILE A 736 10.48 -58.93 -32.78
CA ILE A 736 10.27 -58.62 -31.37
C ILE A 736 11.59 -58.84 -30.64
N HIS A 737 12.15 -57.79 -30.03
CA HIS A 737 12.98 -57.96 -28.84
C HIS A 737 12.20 -57.42 -27.64
N ALA A 738 12.14 -58.27 -26.61
CA ALA A 738 11.31 -58.20 -25.41
C ALA A 738 11.58 -56.95 -24.55
#